data_AF-A0A432GXN9-F1
#
_entry.id   AF-A0A432GXN9-F1
#
_cell.length_a   1.000
_cell.length_b   1.000
_cell.length_c   1.000
_cell.angle_alpha   90.00
_cell.angle_beta   90.00
_cell.angle_gamma   90.00
#
_symmetry.space_group_name_H-M   'P 1'
#
loop_
_entity.id
_entity.type
_entity.pdbx_description
1 polymer ?
#
loop_
_entity_poly.entity_id
_entity_poly.type
_entity_poly.pdbx_seq_one_letter_code
_entity_poly.pdbx_strand_id
1 'polypeptide(L)'
;MGPTSDGRRKPEVYAPGCSTQSSQAGTACGTAGLTGTSMACPAVAGASAMVRQYFVDGYYPSGSATVADSLTPTGALIKATMINSAVDMTGIAGYPSNLEGWGRARIDDPLFFAGDLRTLGVLDDIRNVDGLSTGQVATYNVNVNGSGEDLRITAVWTDVAATAGTAFASVNDLDLEVLTPGGILILGNVFSGGFSSTGGTKDDRNNVEQVHIDTPEIGSWTVRIRGAAVNSGTQGYSIIASGNIQLAPPDCNSNGVPDETDISSGTSTDCDGNGIPDECQDDCNTNGVADPCDITAGTSVDCDGNSVPDECQPDCNGNGVADACDISGGGATDCDGNTVPDVCDIASGVADCDGNGSIDSCEIAAGANDCNLNGVLDVCDIASGTSADCNGNGVPDDCDAVSTNTYSSSPAAPVPPDVSDNIVVADAGVILDLDVQVNISHAFVGDLVVDLTSPAGTIVRLQNEVGGSGLDLITTFDDDGGGTIPTQPLSGVDGQSKQGTWNLFVTDVFPAADDGVVNTWALVIEAQGAGFTDCNGNGVDDDCDVSSGTVPDCNSNGTPDSCDIAAGTSVDANGNGVPDECDSDDCNGNGTPDDQDIANGTSADCNANTVPDECDIAAGTTDCDGDGIPDSCELVSGTGLDCNGNGTLDNCDLAAGTSADCNGNSTPDECDIAAGTTDCDGDGTPDSCELVSGTGLDCNGNGTLDNCDIASGTAVDCDSDGIPDGCELVSGSGLDCNGNGTLDNCDIASGTAADCNGNSTPDSCDITGGSSDCNGNSIPDSCELIDGSGFDCNSNGVIDSCDIASGTASDCNSNLIPDICDISSGTASDCDGNGTPDSCDIAGGASDCDADGTPDSCELASGTGFDCNGNGTLDNCDLAAGTSADCNGNSTPDECDITGGAADCDGDGVPDACELASGTGLDCNSNGTLDQCDIASGTSTDANGNGIPDSCEVILFVRGDGNTDSVVDISDVVFILTFLFQSGLDSTCSDTIDCNDDGLRDITDPVQLLSYLFESGVTLPAPSPGCGDDPTADAINCVAYAPCP
;
A
#
# COMPACT_ATOMS: atom_id res chain seq x y z
N MET A 1 -42.96 3.92 3.27
CA MET A 1 -42.55 3.90 1.86
C MET A 1 -41.28 4.72 1.77
N GLY A 2 -40.34 4.33 0.91
CA GLY A 2 -39.09 5.08 0.77
C GLY A 2 -39.28 6.48 0.18
N PRO A 3 -38.19 7.23 0.01
CA PRO A 3 -36.84 6.86 0.41
C PRO A 3 -36.66 6.91 1.94
N THR A 4 -35.49 6.51 2.44
CA THR A 4 -35.07 6.84 3.81
C THR A 4 -34.91 8.36 3.99
N SER A 5 -34.67 8.82 5.22
CA SER A 5 -34.47 10.25 5.51
C SER A 5 -33.27 10.87 4.79
N ASP A 6 -32.25 10.07 4.48
CA ASP A 6 -31.04 10.42 3.74
C ASP A 6 -31.14 10.13 2.23
N GLY A 7 -32.30 9.68 1.73
CA GLY A 7 -32.56 9.55 0.30
C GLY A 7 -32.30 8.17 -0.31
N ARG A 8 -31.86 7.16 0.46
CA ARG A 8 -31.65 5.80 -0.03
C ARG A 8 -32.94 5.08 -0.39
N ARG A 9 -32.85 4.17 -1.35
CA ARG A 9 -33.98 3.37 -1.83
C ARG A 9 -34.35 2.28 -0.82
N LYS A 10 -35.55 2.38 -0.27
CA LYS A 10 -36.13 1.36 0.63
C LYS A 10 -37.63 1.15 0.37
N PRO A 11 -38.15 -0.08 0.54
CA PRO A 11 -37.39 -1.32 0.81
C PRO A 11 -36.63 -1.77 -0.45
N GLU A 12 -35.63 -2.65 -0.32
CA GLU A 12 -34.90 -3.16 -1.49
C GLU A 12 -35.74 -4.14 -2.32
N VAL A 13 -36.43 -5.07 -1.68
CA VAL A 13 -37.18 -6.13 -2.37
C VAL A 13 -38.57 -6.33 -1.77
N TYR A 14 -39.48 -6.83 -2.59
CA TYR A 14 -40.85 -7.19 -2.22
C TYR A 14 -41.08 -8.70 -2.27
N ALA A 15 -42.00 -9.16 -1.42
CA ALA A 15 -42.56 -10.51 -1.47
C ALA A 15 -44.07 -10.48 -1.15
N PRO A 16 -44.84 -11.51 -1.54
CA PRO A 16 -46.25 -11.60 -1.20
C PRO A 16 -46.50 -11.58 0.32
N GLY A 17 -47.23 -10.57 0.79
CA GLY A 17 -47.53 -10.39 2.22
C GLY A 17 -49.00 -10.18 2.54
N CYS A 18 -49.92 -10.45 1.61
CA CYS A 18 -51.36 -10.26 1.80
C CYS A 18 -52.10 -11.59 1.77
N SER A 19 -52.93 -11.85 2.78
CA SER A 19 -53.64 -13.12 2.97
C SER A 19 -52.70 -14.34 2.97
N THR A 20 -51.48 -14.16 3.47
CA THR A 20 -50.48 -15.22 3.54
C THR A 20 -50.90 -16.24 4.58
N GLN A 21 -51.22 -17.46 4.14
CA GLN A 21 -51.55 -18.57 5.01
C GLN A 21 -50.27 -19.10 5.66
N SER A 22 -50.19 -19.03 6.99
CA SER A 22 -49.05 -19.58 7.75
C SER A 22 -49.54 -20.31 9.00
N SER A 23 -48.62 -20.96 9.72
CA SER A 23 -48.91 -21.69 10.95
C SER A 23 -49.61 -20.79 11.98
N GLN A 24 -50.65 -21.31 12.62
CA GLN A 24 -51.33 -20.61 13.70
C GLN A 24 -50.79 -21.09 15.05
N ALA A 25 -50.38 -20.15 15.91
CA ALA A 25 -49.93 -20.48 17.26
C ALA A 25 -51.07 -21.13 18.07
N GLY A 26 -50.82 -22.34 18.59
CA GLY A 26 -51.79 -23.10 19.38
C GLY A 26 -51.42 -24.59 19.50
N THR A 27 -52.25 -25.36 20.20
CA THR A 27 -52.07 -26.81 20.38
C THR A 27 -52.75 -27.65 19.28
N ALA A 28 -53.51 -27.02 18.38
CA ALA A 28 -54.14 -27.66 17.24
C ALA A 28 -53.32 -27.40 15.97
N CYS A 29 -53.14 -28.40 15.11
CA CYS A 29 -52.53 -28.22 13.79
C CYS A 29 -53.46 -27.38 12.90
N GLY A 30 -53.17 -26.09 12.73
CA GLY A 30 -53.99 -25.16 11.95
C GLY A 30 -53.16 -24.07 11.27
N THR A 31 -53.78 -23.41 10.28
CA THR A 31 -53.21 -22.28 9.55
C THR A 31 -54.14 -21.06 9.62
N ALA A 32 -53.56 -19.86 9.58
CA ALA A 32 -54.29 -18.60 9.55
C ALA A 32 -53.71 -17.67 8.48
N GLY A 33 -54.59 -16.91 7.84
CA GLY A 33 -54.22 -15.93 6.82
C GLY A 33 -54.02 -14.56 7.45
N LEU A 34 -52.82 -14.01 7.32
CA LEU A 34 -52.48 -12.67 7.81
C LEU A 34 -51.98 -11.77 6.68
N THR A 35 -52.04 -10.47 6.90
CA THR A 35 -51.58 -9.45 5.94
C THR A 35 -50.65 -8.48 6.63
N GLY A 36 -49.48 -8.24 6.04
CA GLY A 36 -48.52 -7.24 6.49
C GLY A 36 -47.13 -7.46 5.91
N THR A 37 -46.25 -6.48 6.03
CA THR A 37 -44.82 -6.65 5.73
C THR A 37 -44.18 -7.71 6.64
N SER A 38 -44.74 -7.93 7.83
CA SER A 38 -44.42 -9.05 8.72
C SER A 38 -44.67 -10.43 8.11
N MET A 39 -45.51 -10.55 7.07
CA MET A 39 -45.73 -11.79 6.32
C MET A 39 -44.81 -11.88 5.09
N ALA A 40 -44.43 -10.74 4.51
CA ALA A 40 -43.48 -10.68 3.39
C ALA A 40 -42.03 -10.93 3.83
N CYS A 41 -41.61 -10.35 4.98
CA CYS A 41 -40.26 -10.48 5.52
C CYS A 41 -39.80 -11.95 5.71
N PRO A 42 -40.56 -12.85 6.37
CA PRO A 42 -40.14 -14.24 6.50
C PRO A 42 -40.13 -15.00 5.17
N ALA A 43 -40.91 -14.57 4.16
CA ALA A 43 -40.82 -15.15 2.82
C ALA A 43 -39.50 -14.80 2.14
N VAL A 44 -39.04 -13.55 2.26
CA VAL A 44 -37.71 -13.12 1.80
C VAL A 44 -36.62 -13.84 2.60
N ALA A 45 -36.74 -13.96 3.92
CA ALA A 45 -35.76 -14.68 4.75
C ALA A 45 -35.62 -16.16 4.35
N GLY A 46 -36.73 -16.85 4.08
CA GLY A 46 -36.71 -18.22 3.57
C GLY A 46 -36.07 -18.31 2.18
N ALA A 47 -36.35 -17.36 1.29
CA ALA A 47 -35.71 -17.27 -0.01
C ALA A 47 -34.19 -17.05 0.09
N SER A 48 -33.74 -16.13 0.94
CA SER A 48 -32.33 -15.90 1.22
C SER A 48 -31.63 -17.12 1.83
N ALA A 49 -32.33 -17.91 2.65
CA ALA A 49 -31.80 -19.17 3.17
C ALA A 49 -31.59 -20.21 2.05
N MET A 50 -32.50 -20.28 1.07
CA MET A 50 -32.32 -21.13 -0.11
C MET A 50 -31.17 -20.66 -1.01
N VAL A 51 -31.00 -19.35 -1.21
CA VAL A 51 -29.84 -18.79 -1.92
C VAL A 51 -28.54 -19.14 -1.20
N ARG A 52 -28.49 -18.99 0.13
CA ARG A 52 -27.31 -19.41 0.91
C ARG A 52 -27.05 -20.91 0.76
N GLN A 53 -28.10 -21.73 0.82
CA GLN A 53 -27.96 -23.17 0.65
C GLN A 53 -27.41 -23.54 -0.73
N TYR A 54 -27.91 -22.90 -1.79
CA TYR A 54 -27.44 -23.11 -3.16
C TYR A 54 -25.91 -22.94 -3.28
N PHE A 55 -25.35 -21.90 -2.66
CA PHE A 55 -23.90 -21.66 -2.63
C PHE A 55 -23.14 -22.65 -1.73
N VAL A 56 -23.66 -22.94 -0.53
CA VAL A 56 -22.99 -23.84 0.42
C VAL A 56 -23.01 -25.30 -0.03
N ASP A 57 -24.06 -25.73 -0.71
CA ASP A 57 -24.18 -27.08 -1.28
C ASP A 57 -23.42 -27.21 -2.63
N GLY A 58 -22.77 -26.13 -3.08
CA GLY A 58 -21.89 -26.08 -4.25
C GLY A 58 -22.59 -26.24 -5.58
N TYR A 59 -23.76 -25.60 -5.76
CA TYR A 59 -24.44 -25.57 -7.06
C TYR A 59 -23.82 -24.54 -8.03
N TYR A 60 -23.01 -23.60 -7.55
CA TYR A 60 -22.33 -22.63 -8.40
C TYR A 60 -20.84 -22.94 -8.44
N PRO A 61 -20.16 -22.90 -9.61
CA PRO A 61 -20.63 -22.33 -10.88
C PRO A 61 -21.34 -23.31 -11.83
N SER A 62 -21.25 -24.61 -11.58
CA SER A 62 -21.62 -25.66 -12.53
C SER A 62 -23.13 -25.89 -12.72
N GLY A 63 -23.97 -25.30 -11.86
CA GLY A 63 -25.43 -25.53 -11.83
C GLY A 63 -25.82 -26.90 -11.27
N SER A 64 -24.86 -27.66 -10.74
CA SER A 64 -25.04 -28.98 -10.13
C SER A 64 -24.25 -29.04 -8.82
N ALA A 65 -24.82 -29.60 -7.76
CA ALA A 65 -24.15 -29.66 -6.46
C ALA A 65 -22.86 -30.51 -6.51
N THR A 66 -21.70 -29.87 -6.31
CA THR A 66 -20.42 -30.54 -6.06
C THR A 66 -19.75 -29.98 -4.81
N VAL A 67 -18.98 -30.80 -4.09
CA VAL A 67 -18.33 -30.35 -2.85
C VAL A 67 -17.19 -29.35 -3.13
N ALA A 68 -16.50 -29.50 -4.28
CA ALA A 68 -15.43 -28.60 -4.70
C ALA A 68 -15.96 -27.17 -4.96
N ASP A 69 -17.19 -27.07 -5.46
CA ASP A 69 -17.88 -25.82 -5.76
C ASP A 69 -18.53 -25.16 -4.53
N SER A 70 -18.38 -25.74 -3.32
CA SER A 70 -19.00 -25.19 -2.12
C SER A 70 -18.34 -23.87 -1.70
N LEU A 71 -19.17 -22.83 -1.51
CA LEU A 71 -18.68 -21.52 -1.08
C LEU A 71 -19.42 -21.00 0.15
N THR A 72 -18.73 -20.19 0.96
CA THR A 72 -19.31 -19.50 2.12
C THR A 72 -19.67 -18.07 1.74
N PRO A 73 -20.93 -17.78 1.37
CA PRO A 73 -21.29 -16.48 0.81
C PRO A 73 -21.33 -15.40 1.89
N THR A 74 -20.90 -14.19 1.56
CA THR A 74 -21.13 -13.03 2.44
C THR A 74 -22.61 -12.63 2.47
N GLY A 75 -22.97 -11.79 3.44
CA GLY A 75 -24.31 -11.17 3.46
C GLY A 75 -24.57 -10.27 2.25
N ALA A 76 -23.52 -9.68 1.67
CA ALA A 76 -23.59 -8.85 0.47
C ALA A 76 -23.90 -9.70 -0.77
N LEU A 77 -23.27 -10.87 -0.93
CA LEU A 77 -23.54 -11.79 -2.05
C LEU A 77 -24.99 -12.31 -2.04
N ILE A 78 -25.49 -12.70 -0.86
CA ILE A 78 -26.90 -13.11 -0.72
C ILE A 78 -27.83 -11.95 -1.08
N LYS A 79 -27.53 -10.72 -0.61
CA LYS A 79 -28.33 -9.53 -0.89
C LYS A 79 -28.29 -9.16 -2.39
N ALA A 80 -27.12 -9.22 -3.02
CA ALA A 80 -26.93 -8.98 -4.46
C ALA A 80 -27.77 -9.96 -5.28
N THR A 81 -27.72 -11.25 -4.96
CA THR A 81 -28.53 -12.30 -5.61
C THR A 81 -30.02 -12.03 -5.47
N MET A 82 -30.48 -11.68 -4.26
CA MET A 82 -31.89 -11.34 -4.03
C MET A 82 -32.36 -10.13 -4.84
N ILE A 83 -31.53 -9.10 -4.97
CA ILE A 83 -31.85 -7.87 -5.72
C ILE A 83 -31.80 -8.12 -7.23
N ASN A 84 -30.82 -8.88 -7.71
CA ASN A 84 -30.70 -9.26 -9.10
C ASN A 84 -31.92 -10.09 -9.56
N SER A 85 -32.49 -10.89 -8.65
CA SER A 85 -33.74 -11.66 -8.83
C SER A 85 -35.03 -10.84 -8.91
N ALA A 86 -34.97 -9.54 -8.64
CA ALA A 86 -36.16 -8.76 -8.41
C ALA A 86 -36.83 -8.35 -9.74
N VAL A 87 -38.15 -8.46 -9.80
CA VAL A 87 -38.93 -8.24 -11.02
C VAL A 87 -39.88 -7.08 -10.84
N ASP A 88 -39.97 -6.22 -11.86
CA ASP A 88 -40.89 -5.07 -11.92
C ASP A 88 -42.32 -5.48 -11.55
N MET A 89 -42.95 -4.72 -10.65
CA MET A 89 -44.29 -5.03 -10.16
C MET A 89 -45.35 -4.41 -11.06
N THR A 90 -46.19 -5.26 -11.64
CA THR A 90 -47.30 -4.82 -12.48
C THR A 90 -48.19 -3.79 -11.77
N GLY A 91 -48.33 -2.61 -12.38
CA GLY A 91 -49.20 -1.54 -11.89
C GLY A 91 -48.53 -0.53 -10.96
N ILE A 92 -47.23 -0.67 -10.70
CA ILE A 92 -46.38 0.38 -10.14
C ILE A 92 -45.63 1.05 -11.30
N ALA A 93 -45.37 2.35 -11.19
CA ALA A 93 -44.71 3.11 -12.25
C ALA A 93 -43.36 3.62 -11.76
N GLY A 94 -42.39 3.65 -12.67
CA GLY A 94 -41.07 4.23 -12.43
C GLY A 94 -40.04 3.24 -11.88
N TYR A 95 -40.16 1.95 -12.21
CA TYR A 95 -39.18 0.92 -11.87
C TYR A 95 -37.75 1.32 -12.29
N PRO A 96 -36.71 1.04 -11.48
CA PRO A 96 -36.79 0.78 -10.04
C PRO A 96 -37.24 2.03 -9.26
N SER A 97 -38.09 1.87 -8.24
CA SER A 97 -38.76 3.00 -7.57
C SER A 97 -38.73 2.92 -6.05
N ASN A 98 -39.00 4.04 -5.35
CA ASN A 98 -39.20 4.03 -3.89
C ASN A 98 -40.50 3.35 -3.44
N LEU A 99 -41.37 2.96 -4.39
CA LEU A 99 -42.63 2.28 -4.12
C LEU A 99 -42.52 0.75 -4.21
N GLU A 100 -41.56 0.24 -4.98
CA GLU A 100 -41.36 -1.20 -5.18
C GLU A 100 -39.90 -1.65 -4.96
N GLY A 101 -39.00 -0.73 -4.63
CA GLY A 101 -37.57 -1.01 -4.52
C GLY A 101 -36.99 -1.41 -5.86
N TRP A 102 -36.29 -2.54 -5.83
CA TRP A 102 -35.82 -3.28 -6.99
C TRP A 102 -36.86 -4.27 -7.52
N GLY A 103 -38.07 -4.31 -6.95
CA GLY A 103 -39.17 -5.15 -7.39
C GLY A 103 -39.42 -6.36 -6.50
N ARG A 104 -40.20 -7.31 -7.01
CA ARG A 104 -40.57 -8.54 -6.30
C ARG A 104 -39.53 -9.63 -6.52
N ALA A 105 -38.98 -10.19 -5.45
CA ALA A 105 -37.99 -11.28 -5.52
C ALA A 105 -38.54 -12.51 -6.27
N ARG A 106 -37.76 -13.02 -7.23
CA ARG A 106 -37.98 -14.27 -7.96
C ARG A 106 -36.64 -14.99 -8.10
N ILE A 107 -36.20 -15.66 -7.04
CA ILE A 107 -34.85 -16.25 -6.90
C ILE A 107 -34.48 -17.30 -7.95
N ASP A 108 -35.44 -17.79 -8.73
CA ASP A 108 -35.20 -18.65 -9.88
C ASP A 108 -34.51 -17.91 -11.05
N ASP A 109 -34.60 -16.57 -11.11
CA ASP A 109 -34.02 -15.78 -12.20
C ASP A 109 -32.49 -15.73 -12.19
N PRO A 110 -31.81 -15.46 -11.06
CA PRO A 110 -30.35 -15.41 -11.06
C PRO A 110 -29.72 -16.76 -10.68
N LEU A 111 -30.46 -17.73 -10.14
CA LEU A 111 -29.86 -19.01 -9.76
C LEU A 111 -29.76 -19.91 -10.99
N PHE A 112 -28.56 -20.40 -11.26
CA PHE A 112 -28.27 -21.21 -12.42
C PHE A 112 -28.39 -22.70 -12.09
N PHE A 113 -29.11 -23.46 -12.91
CA PHE A 113 -29.07 -24.92 -12.87
C PHE A 113 -28.62 -25.49 -14.21
N ALA A 114 -27.97 -26.65 -14.17
CA ALA A 114 -27.45 -27.28 -15.37
C ALA A 114 -28.56 -27.47 -16.44
N GLY A 115 -28.36 -26.85 -17.60
CA GLY A 115 -29.32 -26.83 -18.72
C GLY A 115 -30.10 -25.53 -18.89
N ASP A 116 -29.97 -24.58 -17.96
CA ASP A 116 -30.56 -23.24 -18.12
C ASP A 116 -29.79 -22.42 -19.17
N LEU A 117 -30.54 -21.61 -19.93
CA LEU A 117 -29.97 -20.66 -20.88
C LEU A 117 -29.47 -19.38 -20.19
N ARG A 118 -30.01 -19.10 -19.01
CA ARG A 118 -29.62 -17.97 -18.16
C ARG A 118 -28.69 -18.49 -17.09
N THR A 119 -27.52 -17.89 -16.99
CA THR A 119 -26.43 -18.26 -16.10
C THR A 119 -26.23 -17.20 -15.03
N LEU A 120 -25.64 -17.63 -13.92
CA LEU A 120 -25.15 -16.78 -12.85
C LEU A 120 -23.65 -16.64 -13.02
N GLY A 121 -23.14 -15.42 -12.90
CA GLY A 121 -21.73 -15.15 -12.73
C GLY A 121 -21.51 -14.41 -11.42
N VAL A 122 -20.84 -15.04 -10.45
CA VAL A 122 -20.28 -14.32 -9.30
C VAL A 122 -18.93 -13.78 -9.76
N LEU A 123 -18.85 -12.46 -9.97
CA LEU A 123 -17.62 -11.82 -10.41
C LEU A 123 -16.64 -11.72 -9.25
N ASP A 124 -17.16 -11.41 -8.06
CA ASP A 124 -16.38 -11.42 -6.82
C ASP A 124 -17.25 -11.39 -5.55
N ASP A 125 -16.67 -11.82 -4.43
CA ASP A 125 -17.26 -11.75 -3.08
C ASP A 125 -16.19 -11.44 -2.01
N ILE A 126 -15.75 -10.17 -1.99
CA ILE A 126 -14.64 -9.66 -1.19
C ILE A 126 -15.08 -9.23 0.20
N ARG A 127 -14.30 -9.60 1.23
CA ARG A 127 -14.50 -9.16 2.61
C ARG A 127 -13.87 -7.80 2.84
N ASN A 128 -14.29 -7.08 3.90
CA ASN A 128 -13.76 -5.74 4.14
C ASN A 128 -12.23 -5.71 4.30
N VAL A 129 -11.61 -6.72 4.91
CA VAL A 129 -10.14 -6.76 5.09
C VAL A 129 -9.38 -6.69 3.76
N ASP A 130 -9.89 -7.36 2.71
CA ASP A 130 -9.29 -7.40 1.36
C ASP A 130 -9.97 -6.38 0.41
N GLY A 131 -10.75 -5.45 0.98
CA GLY A 131 -11.59 -4.51 0.23
C GLY A 131 -10.81 -3.37 -0.41
N LEU A 132 -11.50 -2.55 -1.20
CA LEU A 132 -10.89 -1.41 -1.88
C LEU A 132 -10.62 -0.25 -0.92
N SER A 133 -9.52 0.45 -1.17
CA SER A 133 -9.20 1.78 -0.68
C SER A 133 -9.67 2.86 -1.66
N THR A 134 -9.68 4.12 -1.20
CA THR A 134 -10.05 5.26 -2.06
C THR A 134 -9.13 5.34 -3.29
N GLY A 135 -9.72 5.41 -4.47
CA GLY A 135 -9.04 5.51 -5.76
C GLY A 135 -8.82 4.18 -6.48
N GLN A 136 -8.81 3.05 -5.76
CA GLN A 136 -8.60 1.72 -6.35
C GLN A 136 -9.80 1.28 -7.21
N VAL A 137 -9.52 0.43 -8.20
CA VAL A 137 -10.51 -0.10 -9.15
C VAL A 137 -10.27 -1.58 -9.36
N ALA A 138 -11.29 -2.40 -9.15
CA ALA A 138 -11.29 -3.79 -9.60
C ALA A 138 -12.07 -3.90 -10.92
N THR A 139 -11.57 -4.75 -11.83
CA THR A 139 -12.10 -4.91 -13.19
C THR A 139 -12.37 -6.39 -13.47
N TYR A 140 -13.53 -6.67 -14.06
CA TYR A 140 -13.99 -8.01 -14.41
C TYR A 140 -14.54 -8.03 -15.84
N ASN A 141 -14.49 -9.18 -16.49
CA ASN A 141 -15.04 -9.36 -17.83
C ASN A 141 -16.24 -10.31 -17.82
N VAL A 142 -17.29 -9.94 -18.55
CA VAL A 142 -18.50 -10.74 -18.72
C VAL A 142 -18.78 -10.87 -20.20
N ASN A 143 -18.69 -12.08 -20.75
CA ASN A 143 -19.01 -12.32 -22.14
C ASN A 143 -20.51 -12.64 -22.28
N VAL A 144 -21.23 -11.86 -23.08
CA VAL A 144 -22.64 -12.11 -23.39
C VAL A 144 -22.72 -13.01 -24.62
N ASN A 145 -23.20 -14.24 -24.44
CA ASN A 145 -23.32 -15.24 -25.51
C ASN A 145 -24.57 -15.05 -26.38
N GLY A 146 -25.60 -14.38 -25.86
CA GLY A 146 -26.83 -14.14 -26.59
C GLY A 146 -27.66 -13.00 -26.02
N SER A 147 -28.33 -12.27 -26.91
CA SER A 147 -29.21 -11.15 -26.53
C SER A 147 -30.65 -11.58 -26.20
N GLY A 148 -30.88 -12.88 -25.97
CA GLY A 148 -32.21 -13.45 -25.71
C GLY A 148 -32.68 -13.30 -24.26
N GLU A 149 -31.75 -13.01 -23.36
CA GLU A 149 -31.96 -12.79 -21.93
C GLU A 149 -31.43 -11.40 -21.56
N ASP A 150 -32.06 -10.73 -20.59
CA ASP A 150 -31.59 -9.44 -20.09
C ASP A 150 -30.30 -9.60 -19.26
N LEU A 151 -29.35 -8.68 -19.42
CA LEU A 151 -28.12 -8.63 -18.62
C LEU A 151 -28.37 -7.80 -17.37
N ARG A 152 -28.09 -8.36 -16.19
CA ARG A 152 -28.17 -7.66 -14.91
C ARG A 152 -26.90 -7.81 -14.11
N ILE A 153 -26.26 -6.69 -13.81
CA ILE A 153 -25.05 -6.62 -12.99
C ILE A 153 -25.42 -5.88 -11.72
N THR A 154 -25.20 -6.47 -10.56
CA THR A 154 -25.57 -5.90 -9.26
C THR A 154 -24.39 -5.95 -8.31
N ALA A 155 -23.96 -4.79 -7.85
CA ALA A 155 -22.94 -4.59 -6.83
C ALA A 155 -23.61 -4.26 -5.49
N VAL A 156 -23.15 -4.89 -4.42
CA VAL A 156 -23.63 -4.64 -3.05
C VAL A 156 -22.45 -4.65 -2.09
N TRP A 157 -22.43 -3.72 -1.14
CA TRP A 157 -21.44 -3.73 -0.06
C TRP A 157 -22.10 -3.55 1.30
N THR A 158 -21.45 -4.11 2.33
CA THR A 158 -21.83 -3.91 3.73
C THR A 158 -21.04 -2.74 4.27
N ASP A 159 -21.62 -1.55 4.13
CA ASP A 159 -21.04 -0.29 4.59
C ASP A 159 -20.90 -0.26 6.12
N VAL A 160 -19.95 0.54 6.60
CA VAL A 160 -19.73 0.77 8.03
C VAL A 160 -20.91 1.55 8.62
N ALA A 161 -21.17 1.36 9.93
CA ALA A 161 -22.30 1.99 10.59
C ALA A 161 -22.12 3.52 10.69
N ALA A 162 -22.98 4.28 10.00
CA ALA A 162 -23.02 5.73 10.14
C ALA A 162 -23.62 6.18 11.48
N THR A 163 -23.21 7.38 11.94
CA THR A 163 -23.76 8.04 13.13
C THR A 163 -25.28 8.23 13.01
N ALA A 164 -26.03 7.82 14.04
CA ALA A 164 -27.48 7.91 14.04
C ALA A 164 -27.98 9.35 13.82
N GLY A 165 -28.90 9.52 12.87
CA GLY A 165 -29.49 10.83 12.56
C GLY A 165 -28.68 11.71 11.60
N THR A 166 -27.56 11.21 11.06
CA THR A 166 -26.82 11.88 9.98
C THR A 166 -27.71 12.18 8.76
N ALA A 167 -27.40 13.27 8.07
CA ALA A 167 -28.05 13.63 6.80
C ALA A 167 -27.61 12.73 5.63
N PHE A 168 -26.43 12.11 5.73
CA PHE A 168 -25.86 11.16 4.77
C PHE A 168 -25.35 9.94 5.54
N ALA A 169 -26.02 8.79 5.36
CA ALA A 169 -25.67 7.58 6.08
C ALA A 169 -24.77 6.62 5.28
N SER A 170 -24.41 6.97 4.04
CA SER A 170 -23.33 6.31 3.31
C SER A 170 -22.01 6.82 3.87
N VAL A 171 -21.14 5.92 4.34
CA VAL A 171 -19.80 6.27 4.81
C VAL A 171 -18.78 5.95 3.74
N ASN A 172 -18.78 4.72 3.22
CA ASN A 172 -17.94 4.30 2.11
C ASN A 172 -18.76 4.28 0.81
N ASP A 173 -18.26 4.99 -0.19
CA ASP A 173 -18.87 5.15 -1.51
C ASP A 173 -18.12 4.35 -2.56
N LEU A 174 -18.82 3.41 -3.20
CA LEU A 174 -18.31 2.60 -4.31
C LEU A 174 -19.14 2.84 -5.56
N ASP A 175 -18.48 3.03 -6.71
CA ASP A 175 -19.14 3.25 -7.99
C ASP A 175 -19.07 2.00 -8.89
N LEU A 176 -20.21 1.54 -9.41
CA LEU A 176 -20.32 0.55 -10.47
C LEU A 176 -20.25 1.23 -11.84
N GLU A 177 -19.27 0.83 -12.65
CA GLU A 177 -19.03 1.33 -13.99
C GLU A 177 -18.97 0.16 -14.98
N VAL A 178 -19.86 0.13 -15.96
CA VAL A 178 -19.94 -0.97 -16.94
C VAL A 178 -19.71 -0.43 -18.35
N LEU A 179 -18.75 -0.99 -19.09
CA LEU A 179 -18.50 -0.68 -20.49
C LEU A 179 -19.13 -1.75 -21.38
N THR A 180 -19.88 -1.30 -22.40
CA THR A 180 -20.37 -2.19 -23.46
C THR A 180 -19.23 -2.65 -24.37
N PRO A 181 -19.42 -3.71 -25.18
CA PRO A 181 -18.44 -4.12 -26.20
C PRO A 181 -18.07 -2.99 -27.18
N GLY A 182 -19.00 -2.05 -27.41
CA GLY A 182 -18.76 -0.84 -28.20
C GLY A 182 -18.03 0.31 -27.48
N GLY A 183 -17.57 0.10 -26.24
CA GLY A 183 -16.84 1.10 -25.43
C GLY A 183 -17.71 2.16 -24.76
N ILE A 184 -19.03 1.94 -24.68
CA ILE A 184 -19.96 2.92 -24.07
C ILE A 184 -20.02 2.67 -22.56
N LEU A 185 -19.76 3.72 -21.76
CA LEU A 185 -19.85 3.65 -20.30
C LEU A 185 -21.30 3.82 -19.79
N ILE A 186 -21.70 2.92 -18.89
CA ILE A 186 -22.97 2.90 -18.17
C ILE A 186 -22.65 2.92 -16.67
N LEU A 187 -23.28 3.85 -15.94
CA LEU A 187 -23.10 4.00 -14.49
C LEU A 187 -24.19 3.24 -13.74
N GLY A 188 -23.87 2.76 -12.54
CA GLY A 188 -24.82 2.16 -11.62
C GLY A 188 -25.97 3.11 -11.29
N ASN A 189 -27.17 2.54 -11.14
CA ASN A 189 -28.38 3.26 -10.71
C ASN A 189 -28.89 4.38 -11.63
N VAL A 190 -28.33 4.54 -12.83
CA VAL A 190 -28.86 5.46 -13.85
C VAL A 190 -29.89 4.75 -14.73
N PHE A 191 -31.17 4.88 -14.35
CA PHE A 191 -32.29 4.20 -15.01
C PHE A 191 -33.21 5.16 -15.79
N SER A 192 -33.71 4.67 -16.93
CA SER A 192 -34.78 5.28 -17.71
C SER A 192 -35.72 4.22 -18.25
N GLY A 193 -37.00 4.30 -17.90
CA GLY A 193 -38.01 3.35 -18.40
C GLY A 193 -37.82 1.91 -17.93
N GLY A 194 -37.19 1.70 -16.78
CA GLY A 194 -36.96 0.38 -16.19
C GLY A 194 -35.61 -0.26 -16.49
N PHE A 195 -34.83 0.32 -17.40
CA PHE A 195 -33.52 -0.19 -17.81
C PHE A 195 -32.45 0.89 -17.66
N SER A 196 -31.19 0.48 -17.61
CA SER A 196 -30.05 1.39 -17.52
C SER A 196 -29.92 2.24 -18.77
N SER A 197 -29.47 3.48 -18.59
CA SER A 197 -29.25 4.44 -19.67
C SER A 197 -27.88 5.09 -19.55
N THR A 198 -27.30 5.47 -20.68
CA THR A 198 -25.99 6.15 -20.75
C THR A 198 -26.07 7.59 -20.24
N GLY A 199 -24.98 8.09 -19.67
CA GLY A 199 -24.91 9.44 -19.07
C GLY A 199 -25.42 9.46 -17.63
N GLY A 200 -25.86 10.61 -17.14
CA GLY A 200 -26.33 10.77 -15.76
C GLY A 200 -25.22 11.11 -14.76
N THR A 201 -25.51 10.90 -13.48
CA THR A 201 -24.58 11.12 -12.36
C THR A 201 -24.46 9.84 -11.55
N LYS A 202 -23.28 9.59 -10.99
CA LYS A 202 -22.99 8.49 -10.06
C LYS A 202 -23.90 8.56 -8.82
N ASP A 203 -24.19 7.42 -8.20
CA ASP A 203 -25.06 7.32 -7.02
C ASP A 203 -24.23 7.35 -5.74
N ASP A 204 -24.26 8.50 -5.07
CA ASP A 204 -23.48 8.79 -3.85
C ASP A 204 -24.18 8.37 -2.54
N ARG A 205 -25.27 7.58 -2.62
CA ARG A 205 -26.12 7.29 -1.45
C ARG A 205 -26.33 5.81 -1.18
N ASN A 206 -26.52 5.02 -2.23
CA ASN A 206 -26.98 3.64 -2.06
C ASN A 206 -25.79 2.69 -2.00
N ASN A 207 -25.75 1.84 -0.96
CA ASN A 207 -24.81 0.71 -0.91
C ASN A 207 -25.20 -0.48 -1.80
N VAL A 208 -25.96 -0.18 -2.85
CA VAL A 208 -26.43 -1.11 -3.87
C VAL A 208 -26.45 -0.34 -5.17
N GLU A 209 -25.67 -0.81 -6.14
CA GLU A 209 -25.71 -0.31 -7.51
C GLU A 209 -26.06 -1.42 -8.50
N GLN A 210 -26.89 -1.10 -9.48
CA GLN A 210 -27.28 -2.04 -10.52
C GLN A 210 -27.22 -1.42 -11.92
N VAL A 211 -26.75 -2.23 -12.87
CA VAL A 211 -26.90 -2.03 -14.31
C VAL A 211 -27.82 -3.13 -14.85
N HIS A 212 -28.85 -2.75 -15.61
CA HIS A 212 -29.85 -3.66 -16.16
C HIS A 212 -30.15 -3.32 -17.63
N ILE A 213 -29.81 -4.24 -18.53
CA ILE A 213 -29.93 -4.08 -19.98
C ILE A 213 -30.92 -5.11 -20.53
N ASP A 214 -32.03 -4.64 -21.11
CA ASP A 214 -33.10 -5.50 -21.67
C ASP A 214 -32.60 -6.40 -22.81
N THR A 215 -31.78 -5.84 -23.69
CA THR A 215 -31.26 -6.53 -24.87
C THR A 215 -29.75 -6.25 -24.97
N PRO A 216 -28.91 -7.02 -24.28
CA PRO A 216 -27.48 -6.79 -24.27
C PRO A 216 -26.85 -7.08 -25.63
N GLU A 217 -25.85 -6.26 -26.00
CA GLU A 217 -24.93 -6.54 -27.11
C GLU A 217 -24.16 -7.84 -26.83
N ILE A 218 -24.04 -8.69 -27.85
CA ILE A 218 -23.22 -9.91 -27.79
C ILE A 218 -21.75 -9.51 -27.84
N GLY A 219 -20.94 -10.10 -26.97
CA GLY A 219 -19.50 -9.83 -26.86
C GLY A 219 -19.07 -9.55 -25.42
N SER A 220 -17.82 -9.09 -25.26
CA SER A 220 -17.21 -8.85 -23.97
C SER A 220 -17.64 -7.50 -23.37
N TRP A 221 -18.17 -7.56 -22.15
CA TRP A 221 -18.51 -6.40 -21.32
C TRP A 221 -17.49 -6.27 -20.20
N THR A 222 -16.97 -5.06 -20.00
CA THR A 222 -16.04 -4.77 -18.90
C THR A 222 -16.81 -4.18 -17.73
N VAL A 223 -16.73 -4.81 -16.57
CA VAL A 223 -17.38 -4.40 -15.33
C VAL A 223 -16.32 -3.89 -14.37
N ARG A 224 -16.47 -2.67 -13.86
CA ARG A 224 -15.53 -2.06 -12.92
C ARG A 224 -16.25 -1.61 -11.66
N ILE A 225 -15.60 -1.81 -10.53
CA ILE A 225 -16.02 -1.27 -9.24
C ILE A 225 -14.90 -0.40 -8.70
N ARG A 226 -15.22 0.83 -8.31
CA ARG A 226 -14.24 1.83 -7.88
C ARG A 226 -14.50 2.23 -6.44
N GLY A 227 -13.45 2.28 -5.63
CA GLY A 227 -13.45 2.95 -4.32
C GLY A 227 -13.52 4.47 -4.50
N ALA A 228 -14.72 5.03 -4.70
CA ALA A 228 -14.88 6.45 -5.00
C ALA A 228 -14.50 7.34 -3.81
N ALA A 229 -14.99 6.98 -2.62
CA ALA A 229 -14.61 7.59 -1.36
C ALA A 229 -14.79 6.58 -0.22
N VAL A 230 -13.72 5.86 0.12
CA VAL A 230 -13.68 4.91 1.25
C VAL A 230 -13.12 5.66 2.46
N ASN A 231 -14.03 6.17 3.28
CA ASN A 231 -13.73 7.07 4.41
C ASN A 231 -13.42 6.32 5.71
N SER A 232 -13.54 4.99 5.74
CA SER A 232 -13.25 4.17 6.92
C SER A 232 -12.78 2.78 6.51
N GLY A 233 -11.52 2.47 6.86
CA GLY A 233 -10.88 1.20 6.55
C GLY A 233 -10.84 0.92 5.04
N THR A 234 -10.89 -0.36 4.70
CA THR A 234 -11.10 -0.91 3.36
C THR A 234 -12.55 -1.41 3.21
N GLN A 235 -13.11 -1.29 2.01
CA GLN A 235 -14.52 -1.67 1.76
C GLN A 235 -14.61 -2.89 0.84
N GLY A 236 -15.08 -4.01 1.39
CA GLY A 236 -15.39 -5.23 0.65
C GLY A 236 -16.75 -5.11 -0.04
N TYR A 237 -16.96 -5.89 -1.08
CA TYR A 237 -18.14 -5.85 -1.93
C TYR A 237 -18.43 -7.23 -2.54
N SER A 238 -19.65 -7.42 -3.01
CA SER A 238 -20.00 -8.57 -3.85
C SER A 238 -20.60 -8.07 -5.15
N ILE A 239 -20.17 -8.62 -6.27
CA ILE A 239 -20.69 -8.28 -7.60
C ILE A 239 -21.12 -9.55 -8.30
N ILE A 240 -22.34 -9.54 -8.82
CA ILE A 240 -22.86 -10.63 -9.63
C ILE A 240 -23.41 -10.11 -10.96
N ALA A 241 -23.32 -10.97 -11.97
CA ALA A 241 -23.96 -10.80 -13.26
C ALA A 241 -24.96 -11.96 -13.49
N SER A 242 -26.10 -11.69 -14.14
CA SER A 242 -26.97 -12.74 -14.66
C SER A 242 -27.47 -12.38 -16.04
N GLY A 243 -27.64 -13.39 -16.89
CA GLY A 243 -28.04 -13.25 -18.29
C GLY A 243 -27.68 -14.51 -19.07
N ASN A 244 -27.73 -14.49 -20.40
CA ASN A 244 -27.07 -15.53 -21.20
C ASN A 244 -25.58 -15.17 -21.32
N ILE A 245 -24.88 -15.38 -20.22
CA ILE A 245 -23.49 -14.97 -20.04
C ILE A 245 -22.59 -16.19 -19.88
N GLN A 246 -21.36 -16.04 -20.32
CA GLN A 246 -20.25 -16.83 -19.88
C GLN A 246 -19.38 -15.84 -19.14
N LEU A 247 -19.05 -16.13 -17.88
CA LEU A 247 -17.86 -15.50 -17.32
C LEU A 247 -16.76 -15.84 -18.29
N ALA A 248 -16.13 -14.85 -18.93
CA ALA A 248 -14.94 -15.14 -19.69
C ALA A 248 -14.08 -15.95 -18.71
N PRO A 249 -13.69 -17.18 -19.05
CA PRO A 249 -12.70 -17.84 -18.25
C PRO A 249 -11.56 -16.85 -18.06
N PRO A 250 -10.94 -16.80 -16.87
CA PRO A 250 -9.70 -16.07 -16.69
C PRO A 250 -8.86 -16.28 -17.96
N ASP A 251 -8.50 -15.19 -18.60
CA ASP A 251 -7.69 -15.12 -19.82
C ASP A 251 -6.72 -13.99 -19.51
N CYS A 252 -5.84 -14.30 -18.58
CA CYS A 252 -4.98 -13.34 -17.92
C CYS A 252 -3.92 -12.81 -18.91
N ASN A 253 -3.46 -13.66 -19.82
CA ASN A 253 -2.56 -13.30 -20.92
C ASN A 253 -3.28 -12.60 -22.09
N SER A 254 -4.62 -12.48 -22.02
CA SER A 254 -5.48 -11.79 -23.00
C SER A 254 -5.32 -12.31 -24.43
N ASN A 255 -4.94 -13.58 -24.60
CA ASN A 255 -4.69 -14.19 -25.90
C ASN A 255 -6.00 -14.66 -26.58
N GLY A 256 -7.13 -14.59 -25.88
CA GLY A 256 -8.45 -15.01 -26.35
C GLY A 256 -8.78 -16.49 -26.08
N VAL A 257 -7.90 -17.19 -25.36
CA VAL A 257 -8.02 -18.57 -24.90
C VAL A 257 -8.13 -18.54 -23.36
N PRO A 258 -9.07 -19.29 -22.77
CA PRO A 258 -9.14 -19.48 -21.33
C PRO A 258 -7.83 -20.00 -20.71
N ASP A 259 -7.42 -19.48 -19.57
CA ASP A 259 -6.32 -19.95 -18.71
C ASP A 259 -6.35 -21.47 -18.51
N GLU A 260 -7.53 -22.02 -18.17
CA GLU A 260 -7.75 -23.47 -18.03
C GLU A 260 -7.49 -24.26 -19.33
N THR A 261 -7.76 -23.62 -20.48
CA THR A 261 -7.50 -24.19 -21.81
C THR A 261 -6.04 -24.02 -22.18
N ASP A 262 -5.39 -22.93 -21.77
CA ASP A 262 -3.97 -22.72 -21.99
C ASP A 262 -3.13 -23.75 -21.22
N ILE A 263 -3.43 -23.93 -19.93
CA ILE A 263 -2.77 -24.92 -19.07
C ILE A 263 -3.04 -26.35 -19.57
N SER A 264 -4.30 -26.69 -19.87
CA SER A 264 -4.64 -28.06 -20.30
C SER A 264 -4.18 -28.40 -21.73
N SER A 265 -3.95 -27.39 -22.58
CA SER A 265 -3.38 -27.58 -23.92
C SER A 265 -1.86 -27.46 -23.96
N GLY A 266 -1.24 -27.07 -22.83
CA GLY A 266 0.20 -26.91 -22.69
C GLY A 266 0.77 -25.64 -23.35
N THR A 267 -0.08 -24.67 -23.72
CA THR A 267 0.35 -23.37 -24.22
C THR A 267 0.83 -22.45 -23.11
N SER A 268 0.36 -22.64 -21.88
CA SER A 268 0.90 -21.99 -20.68
C SER A 268 1.21 -22.99 -19.59
N THR A 269 2.19 -22.66 -18.75
CA THR A 269 2.62 -23.47 -17.60
C THR A 269 1.87 -23.05 -16.34
N ASP A 270 1.66 -24.00 -15.42
CA ASP A 270 1.04 -23.80 -14.09
C ASP A 270 1.82 -24.67 -13.11
N CYS A 271 2.92 -24.11 -12.61
CA CYS A 271 3.89 -24.85 -11.81
C CYS A 271 3.37 -25.24 -10.41
N ASP A 272 2.45 -24.44 -9.85
CA ASP A 272 1.93 -24.57 -8.48
C ASP A 272 0.54 -25.21 -8.45
N GLY A 273 -0.06 -25.41 -9.63
CA GLY A 273 -1.31 -26.13 -9.84
C GLY A 273 -2.53 -25.34 -9.37
N ASN A 274 -2.42 -24.01 -9.31
CA ASN A 274 -3.48 -23.15 -8.79
C ASN A 274 -4.54 -22.81 -9.87
N GLY A 275 -4.31 -23.19 -11.13
CA GLY A 275 -5.21 -22.96 -12.25
C GLY A 275 -5.06 -21.58 -12.92
N ILE A 276 -3.99 -20.83 -12.61
CA ILE A 276 -3.60 -19.55 -13.22
C ILE A 276 -2.26 -19.77 -13.93
N PRO A 277 -2.13 -19.42 -15.23
CA PRO A 277 -0.88 -19.47 -15.96
C PRO A 277 0.27 -18.73 -15.27
N ASP A 278 1.47 -19.31 -15.24
CA ASP A 278 2.67 -18.74 -14.62
C ASP A 278 2.98 -17.34 -15.18
N GLU A 279 2.80 -17.13 -16.48
CA GLU A 279 2.95 -15.83 -17.17
C GLU A 279 1.99 -14.72 -16.69
N CYS A 280 1.01 -15.08 -15.87
CA CYS A 280 0.02 -14.20 -15.29
C CYS A 280 0.12 -14.08 -13.78
N GLN A 281 1.08 -14.76 -13.19
CA GLN A 281 1.42 -14.64 -11.79
C GLN A 281 2.55 -13.62 -11.65
N ASP A 282 2.70 -13.07 -10.45
CA ASP A 282 3.77 -12.11 -10.19
C ASP A 282 5.13 -12.81 -10.33
N ASP A 283 6.05 -12.15 -11.05
CA ASP A 283 7.46 -12.50 -11.17
C ASP A 283 8.24 -11.26 -10.71
N CYS A 284 8.44 -11.19 -9.41
CA CYS A 284 8.97 -10.00 -8.76
C CYS A 284 10.49 -9.86 -8.95
N ASN A 285 11.21 -10.97 -9.11
CA ASN A 285 12.65 -10.99 -9.35
C ASN A 285 12.99 -10.90 -10.86
N THR A 286 11.96 -10.92 -11.72
CA THR A 286 12.01 -10.79 -13.17
C THR A 286 12.87 -11.85 -13.85
N ASN A 287 12.96 -13.04 -13.26
CA ASN A 287 13.79 -14.13 -13.76
C ASN A 287 13.08 -14.99 -14.83
N GLY A 288 11.80 -14.70 -15.12
CA GLY A 288 10.96 -15.43 -16.06
C GLY A 288 10.24 -16.64 -15.47
N VAL A 289 10.28 -16.81 -14.15
CA VAL A 289 9.61 -17.85 -13.36
C VAL A 289 8.72 -17.15 -12.34
N ALA A 290 7.46 -17.55 -12.25
CA ALA A 290 6.56 -16.90 -11.29
C ALA A 290 7.00 -17.17 -9.83
N ASP A 291 6.70 -16.23 -8.97
CA ASP A 291 7.04 -16.23 -7.54
C ASP A 291 6.68 -17.56 -6.83
N PRO A 292 5.48 -18.15 -7.01
CA PRO A 292 5.13 -19.42 -6.38
C PRO A 292 5.92 -20.60 -6.96
N CYS A 293 6.33 -20.51 -8.23
CA CYS A 293 7.18 -21.50 -8.88
C CYS A 293 8.59 -21.45 -8.33
N ASP A 294 9.13 -20.27 -8.08
CA ASP A 294 10.46 -20.07 -7.52
C ASP A 294 10.58 -20.65 -6.10
N ILE A 295 9.54 -20.43 -5.29
CA ILE A 295 9.46 -21.00 -3.95
C ILE A 295 9.32 -22.53 -4.00
N THR A 296 8.46 -23.04 -4.89
CA THR A 296 8.21 -24.49 -5.04
C THR A 296 9.45 -25.23 -5.58
N ALA A 297 10.18 -24.60 -6.51
CA ALA A 297 11.44 -25.11 -7.04
C ALA A 297 12.61 -24.98 -6.04
N GLY A 298 12.45 -24.15 -5.00
CA GLY A 298 13.47 -23.85 -4.02
C GLY A 298 14.60 -22.98 -4.57
N THR A 299 14.34 -22.26 -5.66
CA THR A 299 15.25 -21.25 -6.25
C THR A 299 15.19 -19.94 -5.45
N SER A 300 14.03 -19.62 -4.88
CA SER A 300 13.88 -18.51 -3.93
C SER A 300 13.39 -18.98 -2.56
N VAL A 301 13.72 -18.22 -1.52
CA VAL A 301 13.37 -18.51 -0.13
C VAL A 301 12.10 -17.74 0.23
N ASP A 302 11.19 -18.37 0.97
CA ASP A 302 10.00 -17.75 1.57
C ASP A 302 10.01 -18.15 3.05
N CYS A 303 10.53 -17.26 3.90
CA CYS A 303 10.75 -17.54 5.30
C CYS A 303 9.44 -17.43 6.13
N ASP A 304 8.50 -16.58 5.72
CA ASP A 304 7.30 -16.20 6.45
C ASP A 304 6.05 -16.93 5.93
N GLY A 305 6.19 -17.63 4.81
CA GLY A 305 5.20 -18.52 4.22
C GLY A 305 4.06 -17.78 3.55
N ASN A 306 4.32 -16.55 3.07
CA ASN A 306 3.32 -15.70 2.45
C ASN A 306 3.21 -15.88 0.92
N SER A 307 3.99 -16.82 0.36
CA SER A 307 4.07 -17.13 -1.07
C SER A 307 4.70 -16.04 -1.95
N VAL A 308 5.43 -15.08 -1.37
CA VAL A 308 6.25 -14.09 -2.06
C VAL A 308 7.72 -14.32 -1.72
N PRO A 309 8.63 -14.45 -2.70
CA PRO A 309 10.06 -14.59 -2.46
C PRO A 309 10.62 -13.50 -1.54
N ASP A 310 11.45 -13.88 -0.56
CA ASP A 310 12.08 -12.98 0.41
C ASP A 310 12.84 -11.82 -0.28
N GLU A 311 13.45 -12.09 -1.44
CA GLU A 311 14.19 -11.09 -2.24
C GLU A 311 13.31 -10.00 -2.87
N CYS A 312 12.00 -10.20 -2.85
CA CYS A 312 10.99 -9.29 -3.37
C CYS A 312 10.16 -8.64 -2.27
N GLN A 313 10.39 -9.04 -1.04
CA GLN A 313 9.79 -8.40 0.11
C GLN A 313 10.64 -7.19 0.54
N PRO A 314 10.04 -6.22 1.25
CA PRO A 314 10.78 -5.10 1.82
C PRO A 314 11.93 -5.60 2.69
N ASP A 315 13.14 -5.09 2.40
CA ASP A 315 14.33 -5.19 3.24
C ASP A 315 14.78 -3.75 3.51
N CYS A 316 14.18 -3.15 4.53
CA CYS A 316 14.42 -1.75 4.87
C CYS A 316 15.83 -1.52 5.42
N ASN A 317 16.48 -2.56 5.96
CA ASN A 317 17.79 -2.48 6.59
C ASN A 317 18.95 -2.88 5.64
N GLY A 318 18.62 -3.40 4.46
CA GLY A 318 19.54 -3.74 3.37
C GLY A 318 20.46 -4.91 3.68
N ASN A 319 20.08 -5.81 4.59
CA ASN A 319 20.91 -6.95 5.00
C ASN A 319 20.75 -8.20 4.10
N GLY A 320 19.83 -8.15 3.13
CA GLY A 320 19.50 -9.25 2.23
C GLY A 320 18.53 -10.28 2.81
N VAL A 321 17.80 -9.92 3.87
CA VAL A 321 16.76 -10.71 4.54
C VAL A 321 15.52 -9.81 4.65
N ALA A 322 14.36 -10.32 4.28
CA ALA A 322 13.14 -9.52 4.35
C ALA A 322 12.79 -9.13 5.79
N ASP A 323 12.12 -7.99 5.94
CA ASP A 323 11.72 -7.42 7.23
C ASP A 323 10.91 -8.43 8.09
N ALA A 324 9.98 -9.14 7.45
CA ALA A 324 9.18 -10.19 8.09
C ALA A 324 10.05 -11.39 8.53
N CYS A 325 11.11 -11.71 7.80
CA CYS A 325 12.08 -12.75 8.15
C CYS A 325 12.95 -12.34 9.33
N ASP A 326 13.36 -11.08 9.39
CA ASP A 326 14.16 -10.56 10.49
C ASP A 326 13.38 -10.62 11.81
N ILE A 327 12.08 -10.32 11.80
CA ILE A 327 11.23 -10.39 12.99
C ILE A 327 10.93 -11.85 13.36
N SER A 328 10.47 -12.68 12.41
CA SER A 328 10.08 -14.07 12.68
C SER A 328 11.27 -14.97 13.04
N GLY A 329 12.47 -14.68 12.52
CA GLY A 329 13.73 -15.30 12.88
C GLY A 329 14.31 -14.83 14.22
N GLY A 330 13.74 -13.79 14.83
CA GLY A 330 14.22 -13.17 16.07
C GLY A 330 15.52 -12.38 15.90
N GLY A 331 15.82 -11.95 14.67
CA GLY A 331 16.95 -11.09 14.31
C GLY A 331 16.68 -9.59 14.52
N ALA A 332 15.41 -9.19 14.48
CA ALA A 332 14.94 -7.83 14.74
C ALA A 332 13.79 -7.78 15.75
N THR A 333 13.65 -6.63 16.40
CA THR A 333 12.55 -6.32 17.32
C THR A 333 11.47 -5.57 16.55
N ASP A 334 10.21 -5.91 16.79
CA ASP A 334 9.00 -5.22 16.31
C ASP A 334 8.08 -5.10 17.52
N CYS A 335 8.12 -3.94 18.17
CA CYS A 335 7.43 -3.74 19.44
C CYS A 335 6.01 -3.20 19.28
N ASP A 336 5.70 -2.55 18.14
CA ASP A 336 4.36 -2.03 17.84
C ASP A 336 3.48 -3.03 17.06
N GLY A 337 4.08 -4.11 16.56
CA GLY A 337 3.44 -5.23 15.88
C GLY A 337 3.04 -4.93 14.44
N ASN A 338 3.71 -3.97 13.81
CA ASN A 338 3.39 -3.51 12.45
C ASN A 338 4.10 -4.33 11.35
N THR A 339 4.90 -5.35 11.71
CA THR A 339 5.70 -6.22 10.82
C THR A 339 6.88 -5.55 10.12
N VAL A 340 7.28 -4.37 10.56
CA VAL A 340 8.50 -3.66 10.18
C VAL A 340 9.43 -3.64 11.41
N PRO A 341 10.74 -3.91 11.25
CA PRO A 341 11.70 -3.78 12.32
C PRO A 341 11.72 -2.37 12.93
N ASP A 342 11.79 -2.26 14.26
CA ASP A 342 11.85 -0.96 14.98
C ASP A 342 12.95 -0.05 14.41
N VAL A 343 14.10 -0.61 14.02
CA VAL A 343 15.22 0.12 13.39
C VAL A 343 14.83 0.83 12.09
N CYS A 344 13.87 0.30 11.35
CA CYS A 344 13.38 0.84 10.10
C CYS A 344 12.25 1.84 10.29
N ASP A 345 11.42 1.64 11.32
CA ASP A 345 10.48 2.67 11.77
C ASP A 345 11.24 3.94 12.17
N ILE A 346 12.34 3.79 12.92
CA ILE A 346 13.22 4.89 13.30
C ILE A 346 13.80 5.58 12.06
N ALA A 347 14.30 4.80 11.09
CA ALA A 347 14.81 5.34 9.82
C ALA A 347 13.75 6.07 8.99
N SER A 348 12.48 5.68 9.15
CA SER A 348 11.31 6.28 8.50
C SER A 348 10.75 7.50 9.25
N GLY A 349 11.36 7.86 10.38
CA GLY A 349 11.05 9.08 11.14
C GLY A 349 10.16 8.85 12.37
N VAL A 350 9.98 7.60 12.81
CA VAL A 350 9.44 7.31 14.14
C VAL A 350 10.46 7.71 15.21
N ALA A 351 9.98 8.24 16.33
CA ALA A 351 10.83 8.77 17.37
C ALA A 351 11.53 7.65 18.16
N ASP A 352 12.86 7.67 18.15
CA ASP A 352 13.79 7.00 19.07
C ASP A 352 14.76 8.08 19.54
N CYS A 353 14.31 8.83 20.54
CA CYS A 353 14.98 10.06 20.94
C CYS A 353 16.20 9.80 21.84
N ASP A 354 16.28 8.65 22.49
CA ASP A 354 17.43 8.24 23.31
C ASP A 354 18.47 7.40 22.53
N GLY A 355 18.11 6.98 21.31
CA GLY A 355 18.97 6.28 20.35
C GLY A 355 19.27 4.84 20.74
N ASN A 356 18.42 4.21 21.54
CA ASN A 356 18.64 2.86 22.05
C ASN A 356 18.18 1.75 21.10
N GLY A 357 17.52 2.12 19.99
CA GLY A 357 17.04 1.21 18.95
C GLY A 357 15.67 0.59 19.24
N SER A 358 14.95 1.09 20.24
CA SER A 358 13.51 0.85 20.48
C SER A 358 12.78 2.17 20.24
N ILE A 359 11.56 2.14 19.69
CA ILE A 359 10.79 3.37 19.52
C ILE A 359 10.19 3.86 20.85
N ASP A 360 10.16 5.18 21.05
CA ASP A 360 9.77 5.82 22.30
C ASP A 360 8.38 5.37 22.80
N SER A 361 7.43 5.18 21.87
CA SER A 361 6.05 4.78 22.18
C SER A 361 5.97 3.40 22.84
N CYS A 362 6.84 2.47 22.42
CA CYS A 362 6.94 1.14 23.01
C CYS A 362 7.58 1.19 24.39
N GLU A 363 8.54 2.09 24.60
CA GLU A 363 9.20 2.27 25.89
C GLU A 363 8.24 2.85 26.93
N ILE A 364 7.45 3.86 26.55
CA ILE A 364 6.38 4.41 27.39
C ILE A 364 5.37 3.31 27.73
N ALA A 365 4.95 2.50 26.75
CA ALA A 365 4.07 1.36 26.98
C ALA A 365 4.68 0.28 27.90
N ALA A 366 6.02 0.12 27.87
CA ALA A 366 6.79 -0.74 28.75
C ALA A 366 7.04 -0.14 30.15
N GLY A 367 6.59 1.09 30.39
CA GLY A 367 6.68 1.79 31.68
C GLY A 367 7.90 2.70 31.84
N ALA A 368 8.49 3.16 30.73
CA ALA A 368 9.43 4.27 30.75
C ALA A 368 8.74 5.55 31.23
N ASN A 369 9.52 6.48 31.81
CA ASN A 369 8.96 7.67 32.43
C ASN A 369 8.61 8.71 31.36
N ASP A 370 7.32 9.03 31.29
CA ASP A 370 6.71 10.18 30.60
C ASP A 370 5.79 10.85 31.63
N CYS A 371 6.38 11.67 32.49
CA CYS A 371 5.69 12.23 33.65
C CYS A 371 4.75 13.38 33.30
N ASN A 372 5.06 14.11 32.21
CA ASN A 372 4.24 15.21 31.71
C ASN A 372 3.13 14.71 30.74
N LEU A 373 3.17 13.42 30.38
CA LEU A 373 2.20 12.70 29.54
C LEU A 373 2.03 13.32 28.15
N ASN A 374 3.11 13.89 27.60
CA ASN A 374 3.11 14.51 26.29
C ASN A 374 3.42 13.51 25.15
N GLY A 375 3.73 12.25 25.50
CA GLY A 375 4.08 11.19 24.55
C GLY A 375 5.55 11.16 24.13
N VAL A 376 6.41 11.93 24.79
CA VAL A 376 7.87 11.95 24.65
C VAL A 376 8.48 11.50 25.98
N LEU A 377 9.56 10.73 25.92
CA LEU A 377 10.24 10.31 27.15
C LEU A 377 10.83 11.51 27.89
N ASP A 378 10.79 11.48 29.23
CA ASP A 378 11.36 12.50 30.11
C ASP A 378 12.81 12.84 29.74
N VAL A 379 13.63 11.82 29.45
CA VAL A 379 15.03 11.97 29.07
C VAL A 379 15.19 12.75 27.75
N CYS A 380 14.21 12.67 26.87
CA CYS A 380 14.22 13.30 25.57
C CYS A 380 13.64 14.70 25.60
N ASP A 381 12.66 14.95 26.46
CA ASP A 381 12.19 16.29 26.74
C ASP A 381 13.31 17.16 27.32
N ILE A 382 14.10 16.58 28.22
CA ILE A 382 15.30 17.23 28.80
C ILE A 382 16.37 17.43 27.72
N ALA A 383 16.67 16.40 26.92
CA ALA A 383 17.73 16.46 25.90
C ALA A 383 17.41 17.44 24.76
N SER A 384 16.13 17.55 24.37
CA SER A 384 15.67 18.47 23.33
C SER A 384 15.43 19.90 23.82
N GLY A 385 15.38 20.10 25.15
CA GLY A 385 15.11 21.39 25.79
C GLY A 385 13.64 21.80 25.75
N THR A 386 12.72 20.87 25.45
CA THR A 386 11.27 21.08 25.57
C THR A 386 10.80 21.06 27.01
N SER A 387 11.55 20.42 27.91
CA SER A 387 11.38 20.55 29.36
C SER A 387 12.73 20.80 30.05
N ALA A 388 12.69 21.59 31.12
CA ALA A 388 13.86 21.89 31.93
C ALA A 388 14.10 20.78 32.98
N ASP A 389 15.37 20.50 33.27
CA ASP A 389 15.84 19.71 34.43
C ASP A 389 16.99 20.49 35.07
N CYS A 390 16.65 21.62 35.66
CA CYS A 390 17.58 22.58 36.24
C CYS A 390 18.27 22.03 37.49
N ASN A 391 17.65 21.07 38.17
CA ASN A 391 18.24 20.41 39.33
C ASN A 391 19.09 19.15 38.97
N GLY A 392 19.01 18.67 37.72
CA GLY A 392 19.84 17.62 37.14
C GLY A 392 19.52 16.21 37.68
N ASN A 393 18.29 15.96 38.10
CA ASN A 393 17.88 14.68 38.68
C ASN A 393 17.38 13.67 37.64
N GLY A 394 17.26 14.06 36.37
CA GLY A 394 16.79 13.24 35.27
C GLY A 394 15.27 13.12 35.16
N VAL A 395 14.53 14.01 35.82
CA VAL A 395 13.07 14.18 35.74
C VAL A 395 12.82 15.64 35.38
N PRO A 396 11.93 15.95 34.43
CA PRO A 396 11.55 17.33 34.13
C PRO A 396 11.12 18.09 35.40
N ASP A 397 11.54 19.34 35.59
CA ASP A 397 11.19 20.15 36.76
C ASP A 397 9.66 20.34 36.87
N ASP A 398 8.97 20.41 35.72
CA ASP A 398 7.51 20.42 35.62
C ASP A 398 6.86 19.17 36.25
N CYS A 399 7.61 18.09 36.43
CA CYS A 399 7.22 16.82 37.03
C CYS A 399 7.71 16.62 38.47
N ASP A 400 8.53 17.52 39.01
CA ASP A 400 9.07 17.42 40.37
C ASP A 400 8.11 17.97 41.43
N ALA A 401 7.15 18.80 41.03
CA ALA A 401 6.21 19.43 41.95
C ALA A 401 4.98 18.54 42.24
N VAL A 402 4.84 18.06 43.48
CA VAL A 402 3.58 17.48 43.99
C VAL A 402 2.68 18.61 44.50
N SER A 403 1.46 18.73 43.96
CA SER A 403 0.48 19.69 44.43
C SER A 403 -0.90 19.07 44.65
N THR A 404 -1.65 19.65 45.58
CA THR A 404 -3.02 19.26 45.90
C THR A 404 -4.00 20.33 45.41
N ASN A 405 -4.76 20.04 44.35
CA ASN A 405 -5.71 20.96 43.74
C ASN A 405 -7.16 20.56 44.05
N THR A 406 -8.05 21.54 44.19
CA THR A 406 -9.48 21.30 44.39
C THR A 406 -10.30 21.83 43.20
N TYR A 407 -11.05 20.96 42.56
CA TYR A 407 -11.95 21.29 41.45
C TYR A 407 -13.38 21.08 41.90
N SER A 408 -14.26 22.08 41.75
CA SER A 408 -15.61 22.01 42.30
C SER A 408 -16.68 22.34 41.27
N SER A 409 -17.81 21.66 41.35
CA SER A 409 -19.04 21.99 40.65
C SER A 409 -20.21 22.20 41.62
N SER A 410 -21.19 22.99 41.20
CA SER A 410 -22.38 23.37 41.99
C SER A 410 -23.65 23.26 41.13
N PRO A 411 -24.03 22.05 40.70
CA PRO A 411 -25.10 21.87 39.73
C PRO A 411 -26.49 22.26 40.25
N ALA A 412 -26.71 22.21 41.58
CA ALA A 412 -28.01 22.44 42.22
C ALA A 412 -29.15 21.65 41.54
N ALA A 413 -28.85 20.44 41.09
CA ALA A 413 -29.70 19.65 40.21
C ALA A 413 -30.55 18.63 40.98
N PRO A 414 -31.86 18.50 40.68
CA PRO A 414 -32.74 17.56 41.36
C PRO A 414 -32.42 16.11 40.96
N VAL A 415 -32.61 15.18 41.91
CA VAL A 415 -32.28 13.74 41.76
C VAL A 415 -33.54 12.85 41.65
N PRO A 416 -34.38 12.94 40.58
CA PRO A 416 -35.21 11.79 40.20
C PRO A 416 -35.21 11.46 38.69
N PRO A 417 -35.00 10.19 38.26
CA PRO A 417 -34.36 9.09 38.99
C PRO A 417 -32.82 9.20 39.02
N ASP A 418 -32.23 9.98 38.10
CA ASP A 418 -30.79 10.08 37.89
C ASP A 418 -30.40 11.54 37.66
N VAL A 419 -29.21 11.92 38.13
CA VAL A 419 -28.54 13.18 37.76
C VAL A 419 -27.09 12.90 37.40
N SER A 420 -26.60 13.60 36.39
CA SER A 420 -25.20 13.57 35.96
C SER A 420 -24.68 14.99 35.90
N ASP A 421 -23.48 15.20 36.41
CA ASP A 421 -22.74 16.46 36.31
C ASP A 421 -21.27 16.17 36.02
N ASN A 422 -20.55 17.14 35.45
CA ASN A 422 -19.12 16.96 35.13
C ASN A 422 -18.24 18.12 35.61
N ILE A 423 -16.98 17.79 35.87
CA ILE A 423 -15.89 18.72 36.11
C ILE A 423 -14.84 18.48 35.03
N VAL A 424 -14.41 19.54 34.33
CA VAL A 424 -13.31 19.49 33.37
C VAL A 424 -12.04 19.97 34.05
N VAL A 425 -11.06 19.09 34.19
CA VAL A 425 -9.72 19.39 34.69
C VAL A 425 -8.82 19.66 33.49
N ALA A 426 -8.24 20.86 33.43
CA ALA A 426 -7.49 21.32 32.25
C ALA A 426 -5.98 21.14 32.40
N ASP A 427 -5.46 21.10 33.63
CA ASP A 427 -4.05 20.91 33.93
C ASP A 427 -3.65 19.43 33.94
N ALA A 428 -2.47 19.15 33.36
CA ALA A 428 -1.88 17.81 33.30
C ALA A 428 -1.28 17.40 34.65
N GLY A 429 -1.04 16.09 34.82
CA GLY A 429 -0.40 15.51 36.00
C GLY A 429 -0.91 14.11 36.33
N VAL A 430 -0.10 13.36 37.05
CA VAL A 430 -0.38 11.97 37.45
C VAL A 430 -1.04 11.96 38.82
N ILE A 431 -2.19 11.32 38.96
CA ILE A 431 -2.92 11.22 40.23
C ILE A 431 -2.11 10.35 41.20
N LEU A 432 -1.74 10.94 42.34
CA LEU A 432 -1.14 10.25 43.47
C LEU A 432 -2.17 9.89 44.54
N ASP A 433 -3.16 10.76 44.75
CA ASP A 433 -4.27 10.56 45.69
C ASP A 433 -5.51 11.34 45.22
N LEU A 434 -6.71 10.82 45.50
CA LEU A 434 -7.98 11.42 45.13
C LEU A 434 -9.00 11.37 46.28
N ASP A 435 -9.43 12.54 46.73
CA ASP A 435 -10.63 12.69 47.56
C ASP A 435 -11.82 13.23 46.75
N VAL A 436 -13.03 12.76 47.08
CA VAL A 436 -14.27 13.27 46.50
C VAL A 436 -15.19 13.87 47.55
N GLN A 437 -15.37 15.17 47.52
CA GLN A 437 -16.30 15.87 48.40
C GLN A 437 -17.70 15.93 47.77
N VAL A 438 -18.73 15.52 48.51
CA VAL A 438 -20.12 15.60 48.06
C VAL A 438 -21.00 16.31 49.08
N ASN A 439 -21.98 17.07 48.58
CA ASN A 439 -23.04 17.70 49.35
C ASN A 439 -24.37 17.48 48.62
N ILE A 440 -25.07 16.41 49.00
CA ILE A 440 -26.34 15.99 48.40
C ILE A 440 -27.41 16.01 49.49
N SER A 441 -28.44 16.83 49.28
CA SER A 441 -29.62 16.81 50.15
C SER A 441 -30.60 15.77 49.66
N HIS A 442 -31.00 14.82 50.51
CA HIS A 442 -31.95 13.75 50.14
C HIS A 442 -32.79 13.35 51.35
N ALA A 443 -34.08 13.05 51.16
CA ALA A 443 -34.95 12.66 52.28
C ALA A 443 -34.58 11.28 52.88
N PHE A 444 -34.03 10.38 52.05
CA PHE A 444 -33.50 9.08 52.45
C PHE A 444 -32.21 8.75 51.70
N VAL A 445 -31.04 8.99 52.29
CA VAL A 445 -29.74 8.77 51.60
C VAL A 445 -29.43 7.29 51.33
N GLY A 446 -30.13 6.38 52.00
CA GLY A 446 -30.01 4.94 51.76
C GLY A 446 -30.55 4.46 50.41
N ASP A 447 -31.17 5.34 49.62
CA ASP A 447 -31.64 5.02 48.27
C ASP A 447 -30.65 5.48 47.19
N LEU A 448 -29.59 6.20 47.58
CA LEU A 448 -28.63 6.79 46.64
C LEU A 448 -27.50 5.82 46.26
N VAL A 449 -27.26 5.74 44.96
CA VAL A 449 -26.04 5.22 44.34
C VAL A 449 -25.26 6.39 43.76
N VAL A 450 -23.97 6.48 44.08
CA VAL A 450 -23.09 7.55 43.62
C VAL A 450 -21.86 6.93 42.96
N ASP A 451 -21.69 7.18 41.67
CA ASP A 451 -20.57 6.70 40.85
C ASP A 451 -19.76 7.89 40.31
N LEU A 452 -18.43 7.76 40.34
CA LEU A 452 -17.49 8.68 39.69
C LEU A 452 -16.82 7.98 38.51
N THR A 453 -16.75 8.66 37.37
CA THR A 453 -16.02 8.17 36.18
C THR A 453 -14.83 9.08 35.88
N SER A 454 -13.62 8.51 35.81
CA SER A 454 -12.39 9.21 35.43
C SER A 454 -12.32 9.47 33.91
N PRO A 455 -11.46 10.38 33.44
CA PRO A 455 -11.23 10.63 32.02
C PRO A 455 -10.79 9.38 31.23
N ALA A 456 -10.07 8.46 31.87
CA ALA A 456 -9.67 7.18 31.30
C ALA A 456 -10.81 6.13 31.25
N GLY A 457 -12.01 6.49 31.70
CA GLY A 457 -13.19 5.62 31.70
C GLY A 457 -13.31 4.69 32.90
N THR A 458 -12.45 4.83 33.92
CA THR A 458 -12.53 4.04 35.15
C THR A 458 -13.73 4.50 35.99
N ILE A 459 -14.59 3.57 36.42
CA ILE A 459 -15.77 3.87 37.24
C ILE A 459 -15.52 3.42 38.68
N VAL A 460 -15.62 4.34 39.63
CA VAL A 460 -15.48 4.11 41.08
C VAL A 460 -16.82 4.39 41.77
N ARG A 461 -17.38 3.37 42.42
CA ARG A 461 -18.60 3.52 43.24
C ARG A 461 -18.28 4.11 44.60
N LEU A 462 -18.70 5.34 44.84
CA LEU A 462 -18.51 6.03 46.12
C LEU A 462 -19.51 5.54 47.18
N GLN A 463 -20.79 5.45 46.82
CA GLN A 463 -21.85 4.99 47.74
C GLN A 463 -22.80 4.02 47.04
N ASN A 464 -23.27 3.02 47.80
CA ASN A 464 -24.25 2.05 47.33
C ASN A 464 -25.34 1.79 48.38
N GLU A 465 -26.41 2.60 48.36
CA GLU A 465 -27.61 2.40 49.19
C GLU A 465 -27.32 2.34 50.71
N VAL A 466 -26.39 3.18 51.20
CA VAL A 466 -25.98 3.21 52.62
C VAL A 466 -26.56 4.44 53.33
N GLY A 467 -27.27 4.22 54.44
CA GLY A 467 -27.77 5.28 55.31
C GLY A 467 -29.22 5.11 55.74
N GLY A 468 -29.93 6.21 56.00
CA GLY A 468 -31.33 6.17 56.45
C GLY A 468 -32.02 7.53 56.37
N SER A 469 -33.25 7.60 56.90
CA SER A 469 -34.10 8.80 56.81
C SER A 469 -33.58 9.98 57.63
N GLY A 470 -33.64 11.19 57.08
CA GLY A 470 -33.39 12.45 57.80
C GLY A 470 -31.91 12.85 57.94
N LEU A 471 -31.05 12.34 57.06
CA LEU A 471 -29.65 12.73 56.91
C LEU A 471 -29.41 13.18 55.46
N ASP A 472 -28.62 14.23 55.28
CA ASP A 472 -28.06 14.61 53.97
C ASP A 472 -26.71 13.90 53.77
N LEU A 473 -26.33 13.60 52.53
CA LEU A 473 -25.03 13.04 52.21
C LEU A 473 -24.03 14.19 52.04
N ILE A 474 -23.44 14.60 53.15
CA ILE A 474 -22.42 15.64 53.21
C ILE A 474 -21.16 15.00 53.77
N THR A 475 -20.25 14.60 52.89
CA THR A 475 -19.02 13.88 53.27
C THR A 475 -17.91 14.06 52.25
N THR A 476 -16.69 13.72 52.67
CA THR A 476 -15.53 13.51 51.81
C THR A 476 -15.28 12.01 51.72
N PHE A 477 -15.30 11.46 50.52
CA PHE A 477 -14.87 10.10 50.23
C PHE A 477 -13.37 10.07 50.05
N ASP A 478 -12.72 9.16 50.76
CA ASP A 478 -11.27 9.08 50.93
C ASP A 478 -10.97 7.64 51.43
N ASP A 479 -10.17 6.87 50.71
CA ASP A 479 -9.76 5.51 51.09
C ASP A 479 -8.42 5.42 51.82
N ASP A 480 -7.59 6.47 51.79
CA ASP A 480 -6.23 6.49 52.33
C ASP A 480 -6.04 7.38 53.57
N GLY A 481 -7.05 8.19 53.92
CA GLY A 481 -7.00 9.20 54.97
C GLY A 481 -8.15 9.15 55.99
N GLY A 482 -8.64 10.34 56.36
CA GLY A 482 -9.54 10.59 57.50
C GLY A 482 -11.03 10.70 57.15
N GLY A 483 -11.39 10.53 55.87
CA GLY A 483 -12.75 10.67 55.37
C GLY A 483 -13.65 9.44 55.50
N THR A 484 -14.73 9.41 54.72
CA THR A 484 -15.64 8.28 54.61
C THR A 484 -15.12 7.31 53.57
N ILE A 485 -14.89 6.05 53.97
CA ILE A 485 -14.41 5.03 53.04
C ILE A 485 -15.47 4.81 51.94
N PRO A 486 -15.12 4.98 50.65
CA PRO A 486 -16.03 4.74 49.55
C PRO A 486 -16.35 3.24 49.39
N THR A 487 -17.40 2.91 48.63
CA THR A 487 -17.82 1.51 48.39
C THR A 487 -16.80 0.75 47.55
N GLN A 488 -16.13 1.44 46.61
CA GLN A 488 -14.95 1.01 45.89
C GLN A 488 -13.83 2.02 46.14
N PRO A 489 -12.58 1.56 46.32
CA PRO A 489 -11.44 2.43 46.65
C PRO A 489 -11.17 3.45 45.55
N LEU A 490 -10.81 4.69 45.92
CA LEU A 490 -10.45 5.74 44.98
C LEU A 490 -9.05 5.54 44.42
N SER A 491 -8.19 4.78 45.11
CA SER A 491 -6.92 4.29 44.57
C SER A 491 -7.02 3.46 43.26
N GLY A 492 -8.24 3.10 42.83
CA GLY A 492 -8.49 2.54 41.50
C GLY A 492 -8.18 3.50 40.34
N VAL A 493 -7.97 4.79 40.60
CA VAL A 493 -7.58 5.79 39.60
C VAL A 493 -6.14 6.29 39.76
N ASP A 494 -5.39 5.82 40.76
CA ASP A 494 -3.99 6.23 40.95
C ASP A 494 -3.14 5.86 39.74
N GLY A 495 -2.20 6.74 39.40
CA GLY A 495 -1.37 6.59 38.20
C GLY A 495 -2.08 6.96 36.89
N GLN A 496 -3.36 7.30 36.90
CA GLN A 496 -4.05 7.85 35.72
C GLN A 496 -3.77 9.36 35.59
N SER A 497 -3.94 9.88 34.37
CA SER A 497 -3.95 11.33 34.13
C SER A 497 -5.14 11.98 34.83
N LYS A 498 -4.91 13.09 35.54
CA LYS A 498 -6.02 13.91 36.10
C LYS A 498 -6.74 14.73 35.04
N GLN A 499 -6.09 15.00 33.90
CA GLN A 499 -6.59 15.89 32.85
C GLN A 499 -7.78 15.25 32.11
N GLY A 500 -8.83 16.04 31.87
CA GLY A 500 -9.99 15.62 31.11
C GLY A 500 -11.31 15.77 31.88
N THR A 501 -12.34 15.06 31.42
CA THR A 501 -13.70 15.20 31.94
C THR A 501 -14.02 14.14 32.96
N TRP A 502 -14.23 14.57 34.21
CA TRP A 502 -14.71 13.74 35.30
C TRP A 502 -16.22 13.82 35.41
N ASN A 503 -16.89 12.68 35.51
CA ASN A 503 -18.35 12.63 35.56
C ASN A 503 -18.82 12.04 36.89
N LEU A 504 -19.67 12.77 37.61
CA LEU A 504 -20.39 12.27 38.78
C LEU A 504 -21.81 11.87 38.36
N PHE A 505 -22.17 10.61 38.64
CA PHE A 505 -23.51 10.07 38.39
C PHE A 505 -24.17 9.71 39.72
N VAL A 506 -25.35 10.27 39.98
CA VAL A 506 -26.13 10.03 41.20
C VAL A 506 -27.50 9.49 40.82
N THR A 507 -27.81 8.30 41.30
CA THR A 507 -29.09 7.62 41.07
C THR A 507 -29.84 7.48 42.39
N ASP A 508 -31.13 7.85 42.38
CA ASP A 508 -32.10 7.45 43.40
C ASP A 508 -32.83 6.19 42.92
N VAL A 509 -32.62 5.08 43.64
CA VAL A 509 -33.19 3.76 43.30
C VAL A 509 -34.68 3.67 43.66
N PHE A 510 -35.20 4.57 44.53
CA PHE A 510 -36.61 4.61 44.96
C PHE A 510 -37.27 6.00 44.83
N PRO A 511 -37.26 6.63 43.62
CA PRO A 511 -37.62 8.04 43.39
C PRO A 511 -39.11 8.36 43.51
N ALA A 512 -39.94 7.38 43.85
CA ALA A 512 -41.39 7.56 44.04
C ALA A 512 -41.77 7.89 45.50
N ALA A 513 -40.83 7.74 46.43
CA ALA A 513 -41.05 7.92 47.87
C ALA A 513 -40.47 9.24 48.40
N ASP A 514 -39.36 9.69 47.82
CA ASP A 514 -38.48 10.72 48.36
C ASP A 514 -37.89 11.58 47.21
N ASP A 515 -37.42 12.79 47.51
CA ASP A 515 -36.79 13.71 46.55
C ASP A 515 -35.42 14.18 47.11
N GLY A 516 -34.51 14.58 46.23
CA GLY A 516 -33.26 15.25 46.63
C GLY A 516 -32.62 16.12 45.56
N VAL A 517 -31.48 16.72 45.91
CA VAL A 517 -30.71 17.69 45.11
C VAL A 517 -29.21 17.49 45.34
N VAL A 518 -28.43 17.42 44.26
CA VAL A 518 -26.96 17.56 44.31
C VAL A 518 -26.65 19.05 44.41
N ASN A 519 -26.24 19.51 45.59
CA ASN A 519 -25.95 20.93 45.82
C ASN A 519 -24.58 21.29 45.25
N THR A 520 -23.54 20.60 45.71
CA THR A 520 -22.13 20.80 45.30
C THR A 520 -21.36 19.48 45.36
N TRP A 521 -20.33 19.35 44.54
CA TRP A 521 -19.32 18.30 44.67
C TRP A 521 -17.96 18.81 44.22
N ALA A 522 -16.88 18.20 44.70
CA ALA A 522 -15.53 18.57 44.34
C ALA A 522 -14.59 17.36 44.31
N LEU A 523 -13.59 17.43 43.45
CA LEU A 523 -12.42 16.56 43.42
C LEU A 523 -11.29 17.28 44.15
N VAL A 524 -10.64 16.62 45.10
CA VAL A 524 -9.35 17.06 45.65
C VAL A 524 -8.33 16.07 45.14
N ILE A 525 -7.43 16.52 44.28
CA ILE A 525 -6.46 15.65 43.61
C ILE A 525 -5.08 16.06 44.09
N GLU A 526 -4.37 15.15 44.74
CA GLU A 526 -2.92 15.23 44.88
C GLU A 526 -2.31 14.63 43.63
N ALA A 527 -1.52 15.43 42.90
CA ALA A 527 -0.90 14.99 41.66
C ALA A 527 0.55 15.42 41.59
N GLN A 528 1.37 14.54 41.01
CA GLN A 528 2.72 14.88 40.60
C GLN A 528 2.69 15.67 39.29
N GLY A 529 3.48 16.73 39.22
CA GLY A 529 3.71 17.55 38.03
C GLY A 529 2.87 18.82 37.91
N ALA A 530 2.66 19.54 39.02
CA ALA A 530 1.94 20.82 38.97
C ALA A 530 2.57 21.87 39.90
N GLY A 531 3.39 22.74 39.30
CA GLY A 531 3.74 24.08 39.80
C GLY A 531 5.15 24.23 40.38
N PHE A 532 6.08 24.75 39.57
CA PHE A 532 7.37 25.27 40.03
C PHE A 532 7.24 26.67 40.65
N THR A 533 8.30 27.16 41.30
CA THR A 533 8.32 28.50 41.92
C THR A 533 8.71 29.53 40.86
N ASP A 534 7.79 30.43 40.55
CA ASP A 534 7.98 31.53 39.59
C ASP A 534 7.58 32.85 40.26
N CYS A 535 8.51 33.44 41.02
CA CYS A 535 8.26 34.65 41.78
C CYS A 535 8.07 35.88 40.88
N ASN A 536 8.66 35.85 39.68
CA ASN A 536 8.66 36.96 38.75
C ASN A 536 7.49 36.90 37.73
N GLY A 537 6.81 35.77 37.64
CA GLY A 537 5.58 35.53 36.88
C GLY A 537 5.81 35.38 35.38
N ASN A 538 7.02 35.00 34.94
CA ASN A 538 7.38 34.89 33.53
C ASN A 538 7.08 33.51 32.92
N GLY A 539 6.66 32.54 33.73
CA GLY A 539 6.38 31.16 33.32
C GLY A 539 7.62 30.27 33.19
N VAL A 540 8.73 30.63 33.83
CA VAL A 540 9.98 29.85 33.96
C VAL A 540 10.29 29.68 35.44
N ASP A 541 10.82 28.52 35.85
CA ASP A 541 11.25 28.31 37.25
C ASP A 541 12.36 29.31 37.60
N ASP A 542 12.27 29.94 38.77
CA ASP A 542 13.27 30.85 39.30
C ASP A 542 14.69 30.23 39.31
N ASP A 543 14.82 28.93 39.59
CA ASP A 543 16.10 28.20 39.53
C ASP A 543 16.63 28.10 38.08
N CYS A 544 15.72 28.00 37.09
CA CYS A 544 16.06 28.00 35.67
C CYS A 544 16.40 29.41 35.14
N ASP A 545 15.70 30.44 35.60
CA ASP A 545 16.01 31.84 35.27
C ASP A 545 17.42 32.22 35.78
N VAL A 546 17.77 31.80 37.00
CA VAL A 546 19.09 32.05 37.59
C VAL A 546 20.20 31.24 36.91
N SER A 547 19.98 29.95 36.66
CA SER A 547 21.00 29.07 36.05
C SER A 547 21.24 29.36 34.56
N SER A 548 20.22 29.83 33.83
CA SER A 548 20.35 30.29 32.43
C SER A 548 21.02 31.66 32.30
N GLY A 549 21.15 32.41 33.40
CA GLY A 549 21.74 33.74 33.45
C GLY A 549 20.87 34.84 32.83
N THR A 550 19.58 34.57 32.61
CA THR A 550 18.60 35.53 32.07
C THR A 550 18.20 36.56 33.14
N VAL A 551 18.28 36.20 34.41
CA VAL A 551 18.10 37.11 35.55
C VAL A 551 19.33 37.09 36.46
N PRO A 552 19.72 38.25 37.03
CA PRO A 552 20.79 38.30 38.02
C PRO A 552 20.38 37.66 39.35
N ASP A 553 21.24 36.80 39.90
CA ASP A 553 21.24 36.36 41.32
C ASP A 553 22.65 36.57 41.86
N CYS A 554 22.92 37.79 42.26
CA CYS A 554 24.27 38.19 42.62
C CYS A 554 24.70 37.68 44.01
N ASN A 555 23.75 37.26 44.85
CA ASN A 555 24.03 36.66 46.16
C ASN A 555 24.01 35.10 46.14
N SER A 556 23.67 34.51 44.99
CA SER A 556 23.69 33.08 44.68
C SER A 556 22.83 32.22 45.61
N ASN A 557 21.64 32.71 45.95
CA ASN A 557 20.72 32.03 46.85
C ASN A 557 19.63 31.20 46.13
N GLY A 558 19.60 31.23 44.78
CA GLY A 558 18.61 30.54 43.95
C GLY A 558 17.31 31.33 43.77
N THR A 559 17.29 32.62 44.10
CA THR A 559 16.14 33.52 43.88
C THR A 559 16.62 34.75 43.10
N PRO A 560 15.93 35.17 42.03
CA PRO A 560 16.31 36.36 41.27
C PRO A 560 16.40 37.62 42.15
N ASP A 561 17.40 38.47 41.89
CA ASP A 561 17.66 39.71 42.64
C ASP A 561 16.40 40.61 42.74
N SER A 562 15.61 40.65 41.67
CA SER A 562 14.36 41.42 41.60
C SER A 562 13.31 40.92 42.60
N CYS A 563 13.25 39.60 42.83
CA CYS A 563 12.39 38.97 43.82
C CYS A 563 12.91 39.15 45.24
N ASP A 564 14.22 39.16 45.43
CA ASP A 564 14.85 39.48 46.71
C ASP A 564 14.56 40.93 47.16
N ILE A 565 14.62 41.88 46.22
CA ILE A 565 14.27 43.28 46.48
C ILE A 565 12.76 43.42 46.77
N ALA A 566 11.91 42.72 46.01
CA ALA A 566 10.45 42.76 46.20
C ALA A 566 10.00 42.10 47.52
N ALA A 567 10.67 41.03 47.94
CA ALA A 567 10.44 40.35 49.23
C ALA A 567 11.06 41.11 50.41
N GLY A 568 11.98 42.06 50.15
CA GLY A 568 12.68 42.87 51.14
C GLY A 568 13.80 42.12 51.88
N THR A 569 14.31 41.04 51.28
CA THR A 569 15.44 40.25 51.76
C THR A 569 16.79 40.91 51.41
N SER A 570 16.84 41.67 50.30
CA SER A 570 18.00 42.48 49.87
C SER A 570 17.66 43.98 49.79
N VAL A 571 18.67 44.85 49.96
CA VAL A 571 18.49 46.32 49.98
C VAL A 571 19.03 46.93 48.68
N ASP A 572 18.18 47.68 47.98
CA ASP A 572 18.53 48.56 46.86
C ASP A 572 18.28 50.01 47.30
N ALA A 573 19.31 50.65 47.87
CA ALA A 573 19.16 51.98 48.45
C ALA A 573 19.21 53.11 47.40
N ASN A 574 19.84 52.85 46.24
CA ASN A 574 19.98 53.82 45.15
C ASN A 574 18.83 53.73 44.12
N GLY A 575 18.02 52.65 44.18
CA GLY A 575 16.82 52.42 43.36
C GLY A 575 17.13 52.01 41.93
N ASN A 576 18.33 51.49 41.65
CA ASN A 576 18.78 51.13 40.30
C ASN A 576 18.33 49.74 39.86
N GLY A 577 17.67 48.97 40.74
CA GLY A 577 17.19 47.62 40.44
C GLY A 577 18.23 46.51 40.60
N VAL A 578 19.42 46.83 41.14
CA VAL A 578 20.49 45.88 41.49
C VAL A 578 20.71 45.94 43.01
N PRO A 579 20.84 44.81 43.72
CA PRO A 579 21.15 44.83 45.15
C PRO A 579 22.48 45.56 45.42
N ASP A 580 22.51 46.46 46.42
CA ASP A 580 23.68 47.32 46.73
C ASP A 580 24.98 46.50 46.99
N GLU A 581 24.87 45.22 47.36
CA GLU A 581 26.00 44.32 47.59
C GLU A 581 26.69 43.84 46.31
N CYS A 582 26.16 44.23 45.14
CA CYS A 582 26.54 43.73 43.82
C CYS A 582 27.08 44.79 42.86
N ASP A 583 27.16 46.07 43.27
CA ASP A 583 27.82 47.14 42.50
C ASP A 583 29.36 47.06 42.63
N SER A 584 30.10 46.81 41.54
CA SER A 584 31.58 46.66 41.57
C SER A 584 32.40 47.37 40.47
N ASP A 585 31.83 48.26 39.67
CA ASP A 585 32.56 48.89 38.55
C ASP A 585 33.35 50.16 38.96
N ASP A 586 34.68 50.03 39.04
CA ASP A 586 35.68 51.07 39.35
C ASP A 586 36.91 50.85 38.44
N CYS A 587 36.80 51.23 37.15
CA CYS A 587 37.78 50.92 36.09
C CYS A 587 39.15 51.54 36.34
N ASN A 588 39.17 52.72 36.97
CA ASN A 588 40.40 53.44 37.29
C ASN A 588 40.98 53.01 38.65
N GLY A 589 40.29 52.15 39.39
CA GLY A 589 40.74 51.50 40.63
C GLY A 589 40.96 52.47 41.80
N ASN A 590 40.21 53.57 41.83
CA ASN A 590 40.40 54.65 42.80
C ASN A 590 39.56 54.49 44.08
N GLY A 591 38.67 53.50 44.12
CA GLY A 591 37.79 53.17 45.24
C GLY A 591 36.43 53.89 45.21
N THR A 592 36.05 54.49 44.09
CA THR A 592 34.77 55.17 43.84
C THR A 592 34.18 54.60 42.55
N PRO A 593 32.91 54.16 42.50
CA PRO A 593 32.34 53.62 41.27
C PRO A 593 32.35 54.64 40.12
N ASP A 594 32.53 54.17 38.88
CA ASP A 594 32.81 55.02 37.70
C ASP A 594 31.69 56.04 37.41
N ASP A 595 30.44 55.65 37.66
CA ASP A 595 29.26 56.51 37.54
C ASP A 595 29.33 57.73 38.49
N GLN A 596 29.91 57.54 39.68
CA GLN A 596 30.17 58.62 40.63
C GLN A 596 31.38 59.47 40.25
N ASP A 597 32.38 58.94 39.54
CA ASP A 597 33.50 59.76 39.04
C ASP A 597 33.04 60.78 37.99
N ILE A 598 32.13 60.36 37.12
CA ILE A 598 31.53 61.24 36.09
C ILE A 598 30.55 62.22 36.74
N ALA A 599 29.69 61.75 37.65
CA ALA A 599 28.72 62.60 38.33
C ALA A 599 29.38 63.65 39.26
N ASN A 600 30.52 63.34 39.86
CA ASN A 600 31.30 64.27 40.68
C ASN A 600 32.22 65.20 39.85
N GLY A 601 32.31 64.99 38.53
CA GLY A 601 33.13 65.76 37.61
C GLY A 601 34.64 65.59 37.82
N THR A 602 35.05 64.45 38.38
CA THR A 602 36.45 64.07 38.58
C THR A 602 37.07 63.45 37.33
N SER A 603 36.26 62.89 36.44
CA SER A 603 36.64 62.41 35.11
C SER A 603 35.70 62.92 34.00
N ALA A 604 36.19 63.01 32.76
CA ALA A 604 35.39 63.43 31.60
C ALA A 604 34.77 62.21 30.90
N ASP A 605 33.58 62.40 30.33
CA ASP A 605 32.85 61.42 29.53
C ASP A 605 32.14 62.19 28.40
N CYS A 606 32.84 62.34 27.27
CA CYS A 606 32.37 63.13 26.13
C CYS A 606 31.33 62.39 25.28
N ASN A 607 31.30 61.06 25.35
CA ASN A 607 30.36 60.22 24.61
C ASN A 607 29.12 59.80 25.45
N ALA A 608 29.09 60.17 26.73
CA ALA A 608 28.02 59.95 27.72
C ALA A 608 27.69 58.47 27.98
N ASN A 609 28.68 57.58 27.86
CA ASN A 609 28.52 56.14 28.04
C ASN A 609 28.67 55.68 29.50
N THR A 610 28.83 56.60 30.45
CA THR A 610 29.02 56.35 31.89
C THR A 610 30.34 55.67 32.25
N VAL A 611 31.30 55.66 31.31
CA VAL A 611 32.70 55.27 31.50
C VAL A 611 33.57 56.51 31.23
N PRO A 612 34.61 56.78 32.06
CA PRO A 612 35.53 57.88 31.79
C PRO A 612 36.24 57.79 30.42
N ASP A 613 36.42 58.90 29.70
CA ASP A 613 37.10 58.98 28.38
C ASP A 613 38.52 58.37 28.41
N GLU A 614 39.20 58.46 29.56
CA GLU A 614 40.52 57.85 29.76
C GLU A 614 40.48 56.32 29.87
N CYS A 615 39.38 55.76 30.36
CA CYS A 615 39.10 54.33 30.31
C CYS A 615 38.71 53.90 28.88
N ASP A 616 37.99 54.74 28.12
CA ASP A 616 37.62 54.46 26.72
C ASP A 616 38.83 54.39 25.77
N ILE A 617 39.76 55.34 25.88
CA ILE A 617 40.99 55.31 25.07
C ILE A 617 41.86 54.12 25.45
N ALA A 618 41.95 53.78 26.73
CA ALA A 618 42.68 52.59 27.18
C ALA A 618 42.02 51.28 26.70
N ALA A 619 40.69 51.29 26.53
CA ALA A 619 39.91 50.18 25.99
C ALA A 619 39.91 50.10 24.45
N GLY A 620 40.46 51.11 23.76
CA GLY A 620 40.80 51.03 22.33
C GLY A 620 40.01 51.93 21.39
N THR A 621 39.40 53.03 21.85
CA THR A 621 38.82 54.04 20.94
C THR A 621 39.90 54.78 20.15
N THR A 622 39.63 55.10 18.88
CA THR A 622 40.58 55.71 17.92
C THR A 622 40.79 57.21 18.17
N ASP A 623 42.05 57.65 18.09
CA ASP A 623 42.54 59.04 18.14
C ASP A 623 43.61 59.15 17.03
N CYS A 624 43.18 59.40 15.79
CA CYS A 624 44.02 59.28 14.58
C CYS A 624 45.05 60.41 14.45
N ASP A 625 44.74 61.59 15.00
CA ASP A 625 45.65 62.74 14.97
C ASP A 625 46.49 62.90 16.26
N GLY A 626 46.16 62.15 17.31
CA GLY A 626 46.95 61.93 18.52
C GLY A 626 46.84 63.06 19.54
N ASP A 627 45.69 63.74 19.58
CA ASP A 627 45.48 64.94 20.39
C ASP A 627 44.94 64.66 21.81
N GLY A 628 44.56 63.41 22.10
CA GLY A 628 44.08 62.95 23.39
C GLY A 628 42.57 63.08 23.59
N ILE A 629 41.81 63.34 22.54
CA ILE A 629 40.34 63.27 22.47
C ILE A 629 39.99 62.16 21.46
N PRO A 630 39.03 61.26 21.75
CA PRO A 630 38.62 60.27 20.75
C PRO A 630 38.07 60.94 19.47
N ASP A 631 38.41 60.43 18.28
CA ASP A 631 37.98 60.97 16.97
C ASP A 631 36.44 61.14 16.89
N SER A 632 35.72 60.22 17.54
CA SER A 632 34.26 60.27 17.65
C SER A 632 33.75 61.52 18.36
N CYS A 633 34.49 62.06 19.33
CA CYS A 633 34.14 63.30 20.04
C CYS A 633 34.47 64.56 19.21
N GLU A 634 35.41 64.49 18.27
CA GLU A 634 35.72 65.58 17.34
C GLU A 634 34.67 65.74 16.22
N LEU A 635 34.15 64.62 15.72
CA LEU A 635 33.06 64.61 14.76
C LEU A 635 31.76 65.17 15.35
N VAL A 636 31.46 64.87 16.62
CA VAL A 636 30.27 65.40 17.30
C VAL A 636 30.40 66.88 17.66
N SER A 637 31.60 67.37 17.97
CA SER A 637 31.84 68.78 18.31
C SER A 637 31.99 69.70 17.09
N GLY A 638 32.12 69.12 15.88
CA GLY A 638 32.17 69.83 14.61
C GLY A 638 33.51 70.54 14.34
N THR A 639 34.58 70.12 15.03
CA THR A 639 35.95 70.63 14.82
C THR A 639 36.73 69.83 13.79
N GLY A 640 36.31 68.60 13.50
CA GLY A 640 36.77 67.77 12.38
C GLY A 640 35.96 67.95 11.09
N LEU A 641 36.59 67.81 9.92
CA LEU A 641 35.94 67.79 8.59
C LEU A 641 35.87 66.35 8.08
N ASP A 642 34.68 65.92 7.67
CA ASP A 642 34.36 64.62 7.08
C ASP A 642 33.34 64.88 5.95
N CYS A 643 33.83 65.09 4.73
CA CYS A 643 33.01 65.47 3.58
C CYS A 643 32.33 64.28 2.90
N ASN A 644 32.90 63.07 3.02
CA ASN A 644 32.33 61.82 2.49
C ASN A 644 31.37 61.13 3.48
N GLY A 645 31.34 61.58 4.74
CA GLY A 645 30.41 61.13 5.78
C GLY A 645 30.73 59.73 6.31
N ASN A 646 31.98 59.28 6.16
CA ASN A 646 32.40 57.91 6.51
C ASN A 646 32.76 57.73 7.99
N GLY A 647 32.73 58.81 8.78
CA GLY A 647 33.04 58.79 10.21
C GLY A 647 34.54 58.82 10.51
N THR A 648 35.38 59.17 9.54
CA THR A 648 36.80 59.50 9.72
C THR A 648 37.07 60.90 9.16
N LEU A 649 38.11 61.57 9.67
CA LEU A 649 38.42 62.93 9.23
C LEU A 649 39.08 62.94 7.84
N ASP A 650 38.71 63.88 6.95
CA ASP A 650 39.20 63.99 5.56
C ASP A 650 40.74 63.98 5.46
N ASN A 651 41.41 64.57 6.45
CA ASN A 651 42.86 64.61 6.54
C ASN A 651 43.46 63.25 7.00
N CYS A 652 42.75 62.50 7.83
CA CYS A 652 43.08 61.11 8.17
C CYS A 652 42.85 60.20 6.95
N ASP A 653 41.83 60.48 6.12
CA ASP A 653 41.59 59.75 4.87
C ASP A 653 42.71 59.94 3.82
N LEU A 654 43.11 61.19 3.59
CA LEU A 654 44.22 61.49 2.67
C LEU A 654 45.58 61.00 3.19
N ALA A 655 45.80 61.00 4.51
CA ALA A 655 47.04 60.53 5.11
C ALA A 655 47.14 59.00 5.16
N ALA A 656 46.01 58.31 5.37
CA ALA A 656 45.91 56.85 5.31
C ALA A 656 45.94 56.33 3.86
N GLY A 657 45.67 57.20 2.88
CA GLY A 657 45.57 56.84 1.46
C GLY A 657 44.24 56.16 1.11
N THR A 658 43.20 56.38 1.93
CA THR A 658 41.86 55.83 1.75
C THR A 658 41.00 56.68 0.82
N SER A 659 41.37 57.95 0.56
CA SER A 659 40.78 58.79 -0.50
C SER A 659 41.83 59.38 -1.45
N ALA A 660 41.47 59.58 -2.72
CA ALA A 660 42.33 60.12 -3.79
C ALA A 660 42.15 61.63 -4.00
N ASP A 661 43.16 62.30 -4.58
CA ASP A 661 43.12 63.72 -4.95
C ASP A 661 43.93 63.90 -6.26
N CYS A 662 43.35 63.50 -7.39
CA CYS A 662 43.99 63.48 -8.71
C CYS A 662 44.37 64.87 -9.19
N ASN A 663 43.65 65.90 -8.73
CA ASN A 663 43.86 67.28 -9.12
C ASN A 663 44.76 68.09 -8.14
N GLY A 664 45.06 67.52 -6.97
CA GLY A 664 46.04 68.01 -5.99
C GLY A 664 45.58 69.20 -5.16
N ASN A 665 44.28 69.32 -4.89
CA ASN A 665 43.68 70.47 -4.20
C ASN A 665 43.48 70.28 -2.67
N SER A 666 43.86 69.13 -2.13
CA SER A 666 43.72 68.72 -0.73
C SER A 666 42.27 68.49 -0.26
N THR A 667 41.38 68.21 -1.21
CA THR A 667 40.02 67.72 -1.02
C THR A 667 39.95 66.36 -1.73
N PRO A 668 39.33 65.33 -1.13
CA PRO A 668 39.09 64.06 -1.83
C PRO A 668 38.35 64.23 -3.17
N ASP A 669 38.73 63.47 -4.21
CA ASP A 669 38.13 63.50 -5.56
C ASP A 669 36.62 63.25 -5.53
N GLU A 670 36.16 62.36 -4.63
CA GLU A 670 34.73 62.10 -4.35
C GLU A 670 33.97 63.35 -3.88
N CYS A 671 34.63 64.26 -3.16
CA CYS A 671 34.07 65.53 -2.74
C CYS A 671 34.11 66.59 -3.86
N ASP A 672 35.01 66.46 -4.84
CA ASP A 672 35.01 67.28 -6.06
C ASP A 672 33.89 66.88 -7.04
N ILE A 673 33.57 65.58 -7.15
CA ILE A 673 32.43 65.06 -7.92
C ILE A 673 31.11 65.58 -7.33
N ALA A 674 30.96 65.53 -6.01
CA ALA A 674 29.80 66.10 -5.32
C ALA A 674 29.65 67.62 -5.54
N ALA A 675 30.75 68.33 -5.85
CA ALA A 675 30.76 69.76 -6.16
C ALA A 675 30.47 70.09 -7.65
N GLY A 676 30.33 69.08 -8.52
CA GLY A 676 29.82 69.22 -9.89
C GLY A 676 30.84 69.07 -11.02
N THR A 677 31.92 68.30 -10.81
CA THR A 677 32.72 67.77 -11.93
C THR A 677 31.97 66.63 -12.63
N THR A 678 32.25 66.39 -13.92
CA THR A 678 31.62 65.30 -14.69
C THR A 678 32.38 63.99 -14.45
N ASP A 679 31.64 62.95 -14.07
CA ASP A 679 32.03 61.55 -13.94
C ASP A 679 30.88 60.74 -14.58
N CYS A 680 31.02 60.40 -15.85
CA CYS A 680 29.91 59.84 -16.66
C CYS A 680 29.81 58.32 -16.61
N ASP A 681 30.87 57.62 -16.22
CA ASP A 681 30.87 56.17 -15.99
C ASP A 681 30.71 55.79 -14.50
N GLY A 682 30.79 56.78 -13.60
CA GLY A 682 30.49 56.65 -12.19
C GLY A 682 31.58 55.92 -11.40
N ASP A 683 32.81 55.92 -11.91
CA ASP A 683 33.93 55.19 -11.33
C ASP A 683 34.58 55.90 -10.13
N GLY A 684 34.13 57.13 -9.81
CA GLY A 684 34.62 57.93 -8.70
C GLY A 684 35.85 58.77 -9.04
N THR A 685 36.29 58.77 -10.29
CA THR A 685 37.32 59.66 -10.85
C THR A 685 36.65 60.64 -11.83
N PRO A 686 36.95 61.94 -11.79
CA PRO A 686 36.40 62.84 -12.80
C PRO A 686 36.91 62.49 -14.22
N ASP A 687 36.03 62.45 -15.24
CA ASP A 687 36.37 62.10 -16.65
C ASP A 687 37.58 62.90 -17.19
N SER A 688 37.71 64.14 -16.72
CA SER A 688 38.80 65.03 -17.11
C SER A 688 40.17 64.61 -16.58
N CYS A 689 40.23 63.88 -15.45
CA CYS A 689 41.44 63.23 -14.95
C CYS A 689 41.79 62.02 -15.84
N GLU A 690 40.79 61.28 -16.34
CA GLU A 690 40.99 60.05 -17.12
C GLU A 690 41.43 60.27 -18.57
N LEU A 691 40.89 61.30 -19.22
CA LEU A 691 41.33 61.72 -20.56
C LEU A 691 42.77 62.24 -20.57
N VAL A 692 43.25 62.77 -19.42
CA VAL A 692 44.61 63.32 -19.28
C VAL A 692 45.62 62.24 -18.85
N SER A 693 45.20 61.31 -17.99
CA SER A 693 46.02 60.17 -17.57
C SER A 693 46.14 59.10 -18.67
N GLY A 694 45.19 59.07 -19.61
CA GLY A 694 45.10 58.07 -20.69
C GLY A 694 44.46 56.76 -20.24
N THR A 695 43.72 56.77 -19.12
CA THR A 695 42.96 55.62 -18.61
C THR A 695 41.59 55.49 -19.27
N GLY A 696 41.00 56.60 -19.71
CA GLY A 696 39.75 56.61 -20.47
C GLY A 696 39.96 56.42 -21.97
N LEU A 697 39.15 55.55 -22.59
CA LEU A 697 39.18 55.25 -24.03
C LEU A 697 38.20 56.14 -24.80
N ASP A 698 38.65 56.71 -25.92
CA ASP A 698 37.86 57.50 -26.90
C ASP A 698 38.30 57.07 -28.31
N CYS A 699 37.84 55.90 -28.74
CA CYS A 699 38.25 55.25 -29.99
C CYS A 699 37.75 56.01 -31.23
N ASN A 700 36.64 56.73 -31.10
CA ASN A 700 36.03 57.50 -32.17
C ASN A 700 36.59 58.95 -32.27
N GLY A 701 37.31 59.41 -31.25
CA GLY A 701 38.06 60.66 -31.20
C GLY A 701 37.20 61.91 -31.04
N ASN A 702 36.04 61.80 -30.40
CA ASN A 702 35.06 62.88 -30.28
C ASN A 702 35.21 63.71 -28.98
N GLY A 703 36.07 63.30 -28.05
CA GLY A 703 36.34 63.96 -26.77
C GLY A 703 35.38 63.59 -25.63
N THR A 704 34.57 62.55 -25.80
CA THR A 704 33.82 61.84 -24.74
C THR A 704 34.35 60.42 -24.63
N LEU A 705 34.28 59.82 -23.43
CA LEU A 705 34.70 58.42 -23.26
C LEU A 705 33.72 57.48 -23.98
N ASP A 706 34.24 56.38 -24.52
CA ASP A 706 33.48 55.41 -25.33
C ASP A 706 32.31 54.80 -24.55
N ASN A 707 32.51 54.52 -23.25
CA ASN A 707 31.44 54.08 -22.33
C ASN A 707 30.33 55.14 -22.17
N CYS A 708 30.66 56.42 -22.25
CA CYS A 708 29.70 57.52 -22.18
C CYS A 708 28.97 57.74 -23.53
N ASP A 709 29.60 57.38 -24.65
CA ASP A 709 28.91 57.29 -25.95
C ASP A 709 27.89 56.14 -25.98
N ILE A 710 28.22 55.00 -25.36
CA ILE A 710 27.29 53.86 -25.21
C ILE A 710 26.13 54.25 -24.27
N ALA A 711 26.44 54.79 -23.10
CA ALA A 711 25.43 55.18 -22.09
C ALA A 711 24.47 56.27 -22.60
N SER A 712 24.91 57.15 -23.50
CA SER A 712 24.07 58.20 -24.10
C SER A 712 23.32 57.75 -25.37
N GLY A 713 23.55 56.52 -25.84
CA GLY A 713 22.91 55.92 -27.01
C GLY A 713 23.40 56.48 -28.35
N THR A 714 24.57 57.13 -28.37
CA THR A 714 25.22 57.65 -29.59
C THR A 714 26.11 56.62 -30.27
N ALA A 715 26.51 55.57 -29.56
CA ALA A 715 27.19 54.37 -30.06
C ALA A 715 26.38 53.09 -29.75
N VAL A 716 26.56 52.05 -30.56
CA VAL A 716 25.99 50.70 -30.34
C VAL A 716 27.13 49.81 -29.83
N ASP A 717 26.85 49.07 -28.75
CA ASP A 717 27.69 48.06 -28.13
C ASP A 717 26.77 46.85 -27.87
N CYS A 718 26.73 45.93 -28.83
CA CYS A 718 25.76 44.84 -28.85
C CYS A 718 26.21 43.59 -28.06
N ASP A 719 27.51 43.41 -27.85
CA ASP A 719 28.05 42.36 -27.00
C ASP A 719 28.37 42.82 -25.56
N SER A 720 28.14 44.12 -25.29
CA SER A 720 28.27 44.76 -23.98
C SER A 720 29.68 44.70 -23.41
N ASP A 721 30.70 44.66 -24.27
CA ASP A 721 32.10 44.59 -23.87
C ASP A 721 32.67 45.96 -23.46
N GLY A 722 31.90 47.03 -23.62
CA GLY A 722 32.24 48.41 -23.27
C GLY A 722 32.98 49.15 -24.38
N ILE A 723 33.15 48.56 -25.57
CA ILE A 723 33.71 49.16 -26.77
C ILE A 723 32.58 49.28 -27.81
N PRO A 724 32.42 50.43 -28.47
CA PRO A 724 31.47 50.54 -29.58
C PRO A 724 31.77 49.52 -30.71
N ASP A 725 30.77 48.79 -31.21
CA ASP A 725 30.92 47.78 -32.28
C ASP A 725 31.67 48.35 -33.51
N GLY A 726 31.39 49.62 -33.82
CA GLY A 726 32.01 50.34 -34.93
C GLY A 726 33.52 50.53 -34.77
N CYS A 727 34.05 50.55 -33.55
CA CYS A 727 35.48 50.58 -33.25
C CYS A 727 36.10 49.19 -33.33
N GLU A 728 35.36 48.13 -33.03
CA GLU A 728 35.83 46.75 -33.13
C GLU A 728 35.95 46.27 -34.57
N LEU A 729 34.98 46.62 -35.42
CA LEU A 729 35.04 46.34 -36.86
C LEU A 729 36.20 47.08 -37.56
N VAL A 730 36.58 48.25 -37.06
CA VAL A 730 37.68 49.06 -37.64
C VAL A 730 39.05 48.62 -37.14
N SER A 731 39.15 48.21 -35.87
CA SER A 731 40.39 47.72 -35.26
C SER A 731 40.69 46.25 -35.60
N GLY A 732 39.67 45.49 -36.04
CA GLY A 732 39.78 44.08 -36.39
C GLY A 732 39.76 43.15 -35.17
N SER A 733 39.28 43.63 -34.02
CA SER A 733 39.04 42.82 -32.82
C SER A 733 37.74 42.05 -32.90
N GLY A 734 36.72 42.61 -33.56
CA GLY A 734 35.43 41.97 -33.78
C GLY A 734 35.41 41.06 -35.02
N LEU A 735 34.79 39.88 -34.89
CA LEU A 735 34.62 38.90 -35.97
C LEU A 735 33.27 39.14 -36.68
N ASP A 736 33.31 39.25 -38.01
CA ASP A 736 32.14 39.31 -38.91
C ASP A 736 32.43 38.35 -40.08
N CYS A 737 32.29 37.06 -39.81
CA CYS A 737 32.63 35.98 -40.74
C CYS A 737 31.64 35.91 -41.92
N ASN A 738 30.40 36.33 -41.71
CA ASN A 738 29.35 36.31 -42.72
C ASN A 738 29.35 37.60 -43.59
N GLY A 739 30.09 38.64 -43.18
CA GLY A 739 30.37 39.86 -43.92
C GLY A 739 29.19 40.83 -44.01
N ASN A 740 28.26 40.78 -43.07
CA ASN A 740 27.02 41.57 -43.08
C ASN A 740 27.18 42.95 -42.39
N GLY A 741 28.31 43.21 -41.74
CA GLY A 741 28.62 44.46 -41.05
C GLY A 741 28.07 44.55 -39.62
N THR A 742 27.55 43.46 -39.05
CA THR A 742 27.32 43.26 -37.62
C THR A 742 28.29 42.21 -37.09
N LEU A 743 28.66 42.28 -35.81
CA LEU A 743 29.53 41.27 -35.22
C LEU A 743 28.80 39.93 -35.09
N ASP A 744 29.54 38.84 -35.27
CA ASP A 744 29.01 37.47 -35.27
C ASP A 744 28.29 37.12 -33.96
N ASN A 745 28.85 37.53 -32.82
CA ASN A 745 28.23 37.40 -31.50
C ASN A 745 26.91 38.20 -31.37
N CYS A 746 26.82 39.33 -32.06
CA CYS A 746 25.62 40.17 -32.08
C CYS A 746 24.54 39.63 -33.01
N ASP A 747 24.93 38.94 -34.09
CA ASP A 747 23.98 38.18 -34.91
C ASP A 747 23.36 37.02 -34.11
N ILE A 748 24.16 36.35 -33.27
CA ILE A 748 23.68 35.30 -32.37
C ILE A 748 22.77 35.91 -31.28
N ALA A 749 23.22 36.96 -30.59
CA ALA A 749 22.46 37.60 -29.51
C ALA A 749 21.14 38.21 -29.98
N SER A 750 21.08 38.71 -31.23
CA SER A 750 19.84 39.24 -31.84
C SER A 750 18.94 38.16 -32.47
N GLY A 751 19.39 36.90 -32.49
CA GLY A 751 18.67 35.76 -33.05
C GLY A 751 18.61 35.74 -34.59
N THR A 752 19.48 36.49 -35.27
CA THR A 752 19.61 36.51 -36.73
C THR A 752 20.58 35.44 -37.25
N ALA A 753 21.42 34.87 -36.39
CA ALA A 753 22.26 33.70 -36.65
C ALA A 753 22.10 32.63 -35.55
N ALA A 754 22.25 31.35 -35.93
CA ALA A 754 22.26 30.23 -35.00
C ALA A 754 23.71 29.87 -34.61
N ASP A 755 23.91 29.50 -33.35
CA ASP A 755 25.16 28.99 -32.77
C ASP A 755 24.77 27.88 -31.79
N CYS A 756 24.63 26.66 -32.31
CA CYS A 756 24.15 25.53 -31.52
C CYS A 756 25.23 24.90 -30.64
N ASN A 757 26.51 25.14 -30.92
CA ASN A 757 27.62 24.63 -30.11
C ASN A 757 28.12 25.63 -29.05
N GLY A 758 27.59 26.85 -29.05
CA GLY A 758 27.84 27.89 -28.06
C GLY A 758 29.24 28.48 -28.14
N ASN A 759 29.94 28.33 -29.26
CA ASN A 759 31.31 28.82 -29.44
C ASN A 759 31.38 30.30 -29.86
N SER A 760 30.24 30.99 -29.90
CA SER A 760 30.07 32.39 -30.31
C SER A 760 30.41 32.68 -31.78
N THR A 761 30.45 31.63 -32.62
CA THR A 761 30.60 31.71 -34.08
C THR A 761 29.33 31.14 -34.71
N PRO A 762 28.68 31.85 -35.65
CA PRO A 762 27.52 31.33 -36.35
C PRO A 762 27.78 29.98 -37.02
N ASP A 763 26.83 29.05 -36.95
CA ASP A 763 26.93 27.69 -37.51
C ASP A 763 27.34 27.70 -38.99
N SER A 764 26.83 28.68 -39.74
CA SER A 764 27.18 28.88 -41.16
C SER A 764 28.67 29.18 -41.40
N CYS A 765 29.33 29.81 -40.43
CA CYS A 765 30.75 30.09 -40.44
C CYS A 765 31.57 28.92 -39.92
N ASP A 766 31.04 28.13 -39.00
CA ASP A 766 31.66 26.87 -38.56
C ASP A 766 31.77 25.86 -39.72
N ILE A 767 30.71 25.69 -40.52
CA ILE A 767 30.73 24.82 -41.72
C ILE A 767 31.76 25.33 -42.74
N THR A 768 31.84 26.66 -42.92
CA THR A 768 32.81 27.27 -43.84
C THR A 768 34.24 27.20 -43.29
N GLY A 769 34.40 27.18 -41.96
CA GLY A 769 35.64 27.09 -41.20
C GLY A 769 36.22 25.68 -41.08
N GLY A 770 35.46 24.64 -41.48
CA GLY A 770 35.91 23.26 -41.54
C GLY A 770 35.27 22.33 -40.51
N SER A 771 34.20 22.76 -39.83
CA SER A 771 33.34 21.85 -39.07
C SER A 771 32.70 20.82 -40.00
N SER A 772 32.58 19.59 -39.51
CA SER A 772 32.05 18.48 -40.31
C SER A 772 30.52 18.60 -40.42
N ASP A 773 30.00 18.44 -41.63
CA ASP A 773 28.59 18.32 -41.99
C ASP A 773 28.54 17.16 -42.99
N CYS A 774 28.63 15.94 -42.47
CA CYS A 774 28.82 14.75 -43.27
C CYS A 774 27.52 14.25 -43.90
N ASN A 775 26.36 14.60 -43.33
CA ASN A 775 25.04 14.30 -43.87
C ASN A 775 24.54 15.38 -44.86
N GLY A 776 25.18 16.54 -44.90
CA GLY A 776 24.96 17.63 -45.87
C GLY A 776 23.72 18.47 -45.60
N ASN A 777 23.23 18.51 -44.36
CA ASN A 777 21.99 19.19 -43.98
C ASN A 777 22.20 20.68 -43.63
N SER A 778 23.43 21.18 -43.73
CA SER A 778 23.82 22.57 -43.41
C SER A 778 23.71 22.94 -41.93
N ILE A 779 23.74 21.94 -41.05
CA ILE A 779 23.95 22.05 -39.60
C ILE A 779 25.27 21.31 -39.30
N PRO A 780 26.18 21.84 -38.46
CA PRO A 780 27.38 21.10 -38.08
C PRO A 780 27.02 19.80 -37.35
N ASP A 781 27.71 18.69 -37.65
CA ASP A 781 27.45 17.38 -37.01
C ASP A 781 27.58 17.49 -35.47
N SER A 782 28.49 18.35 -34.98
CA SER A 782 28.67 18.61 -33.55
C SER A 782 27.46 19.25 -32.89
N CYS A 783 26.64 19.99 -33.64
CA CYS A 783 25.39 20.53 -33.15
C CYS A 783 24.27 19.48 -33.10
N GLU A 784 24.25 18.58 -34.08
CA GLU A 784 23.28 17.49 -34.11
C GLU A 784 23.49 16.53 -32.91
N LEU A 785 24.74 16.33 -32.50
CA LEU A 785 25.07 15.59 -31.28
C LEU A 785 24.63 16.31 -30.00
N ILE A 786 24.66 17.65 -29.97
CA ILE A 786 24.31 18.47 -28.79
C ILE A 786 22.79 18.56 -28.62
N ASP A 787 22.04 18.75 -29.70
CA ASP A 787 20.58 18.88 -29.65
C ASP A 787 19.84 17.53 -29.72
N GLY A 788 20.59 16.43 -29.91
CA GLY A 788 20.08 15.06 -29.97
C GLY A 788 19.41 14.70 -31.29
N SER A 789 19.53 15.54 -32.33
CA SER A 789 19.04 15.23 -33.68
C SER A 789 19.98 14.31 -34.47
N GLY A 790 21.25 14.26 -34.09
CA GLY A 790 22.27 13.35 -34.58
C GLY A 790 22.52 12.25 -33.56
N PHE A 791 22.14 11.02 -33.91
CA PHE A 791 22.40 9.85 -33.08
C PHE A 791 23.86 9.40 -33.27
N ASP A 792 24.55 9.15 -32.16
CA ASP A 792 25.90 8.54 -32.07
C ASP A 792 25.86 7.48 -30.99
N CYS A 793 25.24 6.36 -31.34
CA CYS A 793 24.99 5.26 -30.41
C CYS A 793 26.27 4.53 -30.00
N ASN A 794 27.32 4.55 -30.83
CA ASN A 794 28.61 3.96 -30.50
C ASN A 794 29.56 4.93 -29.76
N SER A 795 29.10 6.17 -29.50
CA SER A 795 29.79 7.22 -28.73
C SER A 795 31.19 7.56 -29.24
N ASN A 796 31.42 7.42 -30.55
CA ASN A 796 32.74 7.68 -31.14
C ASN A 796 32.96 9.14 -31.58
N GLY A 797 31.93 9.98 -31.45
CA GLY A 797 31.93 11.39 -31.80
C GLY A 797 31.59 11.68 -33.27
N VAL A 798 31.08 10.69 -34.01
CA VAL A 798 30.59 10.80 -35.38
C VAL A 798 29.14 10.29 -35.40
N ILE A 799 28.23 11.05 -36.01
CA ILE A 799 26.84 10.62 -36.11
C ILE A 799 26.72 9.34 -36.95
N ASP A 800 25.81 8.45 -36.56
CA ASP A 800 25.65 7.10 -37.09
C ASP A 800 25.49 7.07 -38.61
N SER A 801 24.72 8.01 -39.15
CA SER A 801 24.50 8.16 -40.59
C SER A 801 25.81 8.38 -41.38
N CYS A 802 26.81 8.97 -40.74
CA CYS A 802 28.11 9.24 -41.32
C CYS A 802 29.11 8.10 -41.09
N ASP A 803 28.94 7.36 -40.01
CA ASP A 803 29.67 6.12 -39.78
C ASP A 803 29.33 5.07 -40.86
N ILE A 804 28.05 4.94 -41.19
CA ILE A 804 27.58 4.06 -42.28
C ILE A 804 28.02 4.60 -43.65
N ALA A 805 27.85 5.91 -43.89
CA ALA A 805 28.19 6.52 -45.19
C ALA A 805 29.71 6.50 -45.48
N SER A 806 30.55 6.56 -44.45
CA SER A 806 32.01 6.48 -44.56
C SER A 806 32.55 5.04 -44.51
N GLY A 807 31.70 4.07 -44.15
CA GLY A 807 32.03 2.65 -44.05
C GLY A 807 32.88 2.29 -42.83
N THR A 808 32.85 3.12 -41.79
CA THR A 808 33.49 2.86 -40.48
C THR A 808 32.61 2.01 -39.57
N ALA A 809 31.29 2.03 -39.78
CA ALA A 809 30.34 1.09 -39.17
C ALA A 809 29.73 0.14 -40.22
N SER A 810 29.45 -1.08 -39.78
CA SER A 810 28.70 -2.07 -40.56
C SER A 810 27.21 -1.89 -40.31
N ASP A 811 26.40 -2.06 -41.35
CA ASP A 811 24.94 -2.05 -41.34
C ASP A 811 24.50 -3.19 -42.27
N CYS A 812 24.54 -4.40 -41.75
CA CYS A 812 24.31 -5.62 -42.52
C CYS A 812 22.82 -5.84 -42.82
N ASN A 813 21.94 -5.35 -41.96
CA ASN A 813 20.48 -5.42 -42.12
C ASN A 813 19.92 -4.26 -42.98
N SER A 814 20.77 -3.29 -43.34
CA SER A 814 20.48 -2.13 -44.20
C SER A 814 19.38 -1.21 -43.67
N ASN A 815 19.23 -1.11 -42.34
CA ASN A 815 18.22 -0.26 -41.69
C ASN A 815 18.71 1.19 -41.45
N LEU A 816 19.96 1.51 -41.82
CA LEU A 816 20.63 2.79 -41.61
C LEU A 816 20.99 3.10 -40.15
N ILE A 817 21.08 2.07 -39.31
CA ILE A 817 21.61 2.07 -37.95
C ILE A 817 22.81 1.12 -37.93
N PRO A 818 23.93 1.49 -37.26
CA PRO A 818 25.07 0.58 -37.13
C PRO A 818 24.69 -0.72 -36.42
N ASP A 819 25.24 -1.84 -36.87
CA ASP A 819 25.03 -3.19 -36.29
C ASP A 819 25.29 -3.21 -34.78
N ILE A 820 26.37 -2.57 -34.32
CA ILE A 820 26.72 -2.43 -32.89
C ILE A 820 25.65 -1.70 -32.09
N CYS A 821 24.93 -0.80 -32.75
CA CYS A 821 23.89 0.00 -32.13
C CYS A 821 22.56 -0.70 -32.10
N ASP A 822 22.27 -1.51 -33.11
CA ASP A 822 21.14 -2.43 -33.05
C ASP A 822 21.31 -3.39 -31.86
N ILE A 823 22.53 -3.88 -31.64
CA ILE A 823 22.87 -4.73 -30.49
C ILE A 823 22.76 -3.96 -29.16
N SER A 824 23.39 -2.79 -29.04
CA SER A 824 23.41 -2.04 -27.79
C SER A 824 22.04 -1.46 -27.38
N SER A 825 21.17 -1.21 -28.36
CA SER A 825 19.81 -0.72 -28.12
C SER A 825 18.79 -1.85 -27.91
N GLY A 826 19.21 -3.11 -28.06
CA GLY A 826 18.37 -4.30 -27.92
C GLY A 826 17.41 -4.51 -29.10
N THR A 827 17.60 -3.81 -30.23
CA THR A 827 16.79 -4.00 -31.45
C THR A 827 17.31 -5.17 -32.30
N ALA A 828 18.52 -5.67 -32.04
CA ALA A 828 19.02 -6.92 -32.58
C ALA A 828 19.81 -7.72 -31.54
N SER A 829 19.72 -9.05 -31.62
CA SER A 829 20.47 -9.99 -30.79
C SER A 829 21.85 -10.28 -31.40
N ASP A 830 22.86 -10.46 -30.55
CA ASP A 830 24.22 -10.93 -30.89
C ASP A 830 24.64 -11.95 -29.83
N CYS A 831 24.22 -13.19 -30.05
CA CYS A 831 24.33 -14.26 -29.08
C CYS A 831 25.77 -14.79 -28.93
N ASP A 832 26.61 -14.65 -29.95
CA ASP A 832 28.00 -15.11 -29.92
C ASP A 832 29.01 -14.00 -29.55
N GLY A 833 28.52 -12.77 -29.40
CA GLY A 833 29.26 -11.59 -28.97
C GLY A 833 30.30 -11.14 -29.99
N ASN A 834 30.12 -11.48 -31.27
CA ASN A 834 31.09 -11.17 -32.33
C ASN A 834 30.94 -9.73 -32.86
N GLY A 835 29.89 -9.01 -32.47
CA GLY A 835 29.57 -7.65 -32.91
C GLY A 835 28.77 -7.57 -34.21
N THR A 836 28.18 -8.70 -34.64
CA THR A 836 27.31 -8.83 -35.81
C THR A 836 25.97 -9.36 -35.32
N PRO A 837 24.84 -8.76 -35.72
CA PRO A 837 23.52 -9.29 -35.40
C PRO A 837 23.34 -10.74 -35.86
N ASP A 838 22.64 -11.54 -35.06
CA ASP A 838 22.29 -12.94 -35.33
C ASP A 838 21.66 -13.13 -36.71
N SER A 839 20.73 -12.23 -37.07
CA SER A 839 20.10 -12.19 -38.39
C SER A 839 21.09 -12.05 -39.57
N CYS A 840 22.22 -11.39 -39.33
CA CYS A 840 23.28 -11.21 -40.31
C CYS A 840 24.27 -12.36 -40.31
N ASP A 841 24.49 -13.03 -39.19
CA ASP A 841 25.24 -14.28 -39.13
C ASP A 841 24.50 -15.41 -39.86
N ILE A 842 23.18 -15.49 -39.71
CA ILE A 842 22.32 -16.40 -40.48
C ILE A 842 22.40 -16.09 -41.98
N ALA A 843 22.28 -14.81 -42.36
CA ALA A 843 22.48 -14.39 -43.75
C ALA A 843 23.92 -14.66 -44.26
N GLY A 844 24.90 -14.67 -43.36
CA GLY A 844 26.31 -15.02 -43.57
C GLY A 844 26.58 -16.53 -43.68
N GLY A 845 25.59 -17.37 -43.35
CA GLY A 845 25.65 -18.83 -43.46
C GLY A 845 25.75 -19.57 -42.13
N ALA A 846 25.44 -18.94 -41.00
CA ALA A 846 25.12 -19.65 -39.77
C ALA A 846 23.88 -20.52 -39.98
N SER A 847 23.84 -21.67 -39.29
CA SER A 847 22.70 -22.59 -39.36
C SER A 847 21.63 -22.10 -38.39
N ASP A 848 20.39 -22.05 -38.87
CA ASP A 848 19.17 -21.68 -38.17
C ASP A 848 18.09 -22.59 -38.77
N CYS A 849 17.97 -23.79 -38.20
CA CYS A 849 17.22 -24.88 -38.81
C CYS A 849 15.74 -24.91 -38.43
N ASP A 850 15.36 -24.25 -37.33
CA ASP A 850 13.97 -24.03 -36.93
C ASP A 850 13.41 -22.65 -37.34
N ALA A 851 14.26 -21.77 -37.89
CA ALA A 851 13.92 -20.48 -38.45
C ALA A 851 13.39 -19.48 -37.41
N ASP A 852 13.85 -19.59 -36.16
CA ASP A 852 13.46 -18.71 -35.06
C ASP A 852 14.20 -17.35 -35.09
N GLY A 853 15.26 -17.25 -35.90
CA GLY A 853 16.07 -16.04 -36.06
C GLY A 853 17.32 -15.98 -35.19
N THR A 854 17.61 -17.05 -34.44
CA THR A 854 18.82 -17.29 -33.65
C THR A 854 19.68 -18.37 -34.33
N PRO A 855 21.01 -18.26 -34.37
CA PRO A 855 21.85 -19.34 -34.85
C PRO A 855 21.77 -20.58 -33.94
N ASP A 856 21.66 -21.79 -34.52
CA ASP A 856 21.64 -23.08 -33.79
C ASP A 856 22.81 -23.20 -32.79
N SER A 857 23.98 -22.68 -33.17
CA SER A 857 25.18 -22.71 -32.32
C SER A 857 25.06 -21.86 -31.06
N CYS A 858 24.26 -20.81 -31.11
CA CYS A 858 23.98 -19.96 -29.97
C CYS A 858 22.97 -20.60 -29.04
N GLU A 859 21.93 -21.23 -29.58
CA GLU A 859 20.93 -21.95 -28.78
C GLU A 859 21.56 -23.11 -28.01
N LEU A 860 22.51 -23.82 -28.64
CA LEU A 860 23.31 -24.85 -27.98
C LEU A 860 24.25 -24.29 -26.90
N ALA A 861 24.75 -23.05 -27.07
CA ALA A 861 25.67 -22.42 -26.14
C ALA A 861 24.95 -21.78 -24.94
N SER A 862 23.76 -21.23 -25.14
CA SER A 862 22.87 -20.67 -24.11
C SER A 862 22.13 -21.77 -23.34
N GLY A 863 21.99 -22.96 -23.93
CA GLY A 863 21.20 -24.06 -23.38
C GLY A 863 19.70 -23.92 -23.63
N THR A 864 19.28 -22.97 -24.47
CA THR A 864 17.87 -22.84 -24.93
C THR A 864 17.54 -23.88 -25.99
N GLY A 865 18.55 -24.34 -26.74
CA GLY A 865 18.46 -25.42 -27.70
C GLY A 865 18.87 -26.76 -27.09
N PHE A 866 18.00 -27.77 -27.24
CA PHE A 866 18.26 -29.12 -26.76
C PHE A 866 18.97 -29.94 -27.84
N ASP A 867 20.10 -30.57 -27.48
CA ASP A 867 20.81 -31.60 -28.25
C ASP A 867 21.09 -32.77 -27.30
N CYS A 868 20.04 -33.54 -27.05
CA CYS A 868 20.05 -34.60 -26.07
C CYS A 868 20.92 -35.80 -26.50
N ASN A 869 21.12 -35.99 -27.82
CA ASN A 869 21.96 -37.07 -28.36
C ASN A 869 23.44 -36.65 -28.53
N GLY A 870 23.76 -35.35 -28.33
CA GLY A 870 25.10 -34.78 -28.31
C GLY A 870 25.78 -34.77 -29.68
N ASN A 871 25.00 -34.75 -30.77
CA ASN A 871 25.52 -34.83 -32.13
C ASN A 871 25.88 -33.46 -32.74
N GLY A 872 25.55 -32.37 -32.03
CA GLY A 872 25.80 -30.98 -32.43
C GLY A 872 24.73 -30.38 -33.35
N THR A 873 23.56 -31.01 -33.48
CA THR A 873 22.35 -30.46 -34.11
C THR A 873 21.22 -30.46 -33.10
N LEU A 874 20.35 -29.45 -33.15
CA LEU A 874 19.19 -29.36 -32.27
C LEU A 874 18.22 -30.52 -32.51
N ASP A 875 17.56 -30.96 -31.44
CA ASP A 875 16.66 -32.10 -31.43
C ASP A 875 15.46 -31.89 -32.39
N ASN A 876 14.90 -30.69 -32.41
CA ASN A 876 13.84 -30.28 -33.34
C ASN A 876 14.31 -30.38 -34.81
N CYS A 877 15.59 -30.10 -35.08
CA CYS A 877 16.20 -30.17 -36.39
C CYS A 877 16.53 -31.61 -36.79
N ASP A 878 16.88 -32.46 -35.82
CA ASP A 878 16.99 -33.90 -36.01
C ASP A 878 15.63 -34.54 -36.39
N LEU A 879 14.56 -34.09 -35.76
CA LEU A 879 13.19 -34.51 -36.09
C LEU A 879 12.76 -33.98 -37.47
N ALA A 880 13.04 -32.71 -37.79
CA ALA A 880 12.72 -32.11 -39.08
C ALA A 880 13.52 -32.73 -40.24
N ALA A 881 14.78 -33.11 -40.00
CA ALA A 881 15.62 -33.82 -40.95
C ALA A 881 15.27 -35.32 -41.07
N GLY A 882 14.48 -35.86 -40.14
CA GLY A 882 14.13 -37.27 -40.04
C GLY A 882 15.33 -38.15 -39.69
N THR A 883 16.34 -37.58 -39.02
CA THR A 883 17.49 -38.30 -38.46
C THR A 883 17.14 -38.96 -37.13
N SER A 884 16.14 -38.44 -36.42
CA SER A 884 15.56 -39.01 -35.20
C SER A 884 14.05 -39.24 -35.33
N ALA A 885 13.50 -40.15 -34.52
CA ALA A 885 12.06 -40.45 -34.45
C ALA A 885 11.45 -39.80 -33.20
N ASP A 886 10.18 -39.40 -33.30
CA ASP A 886 9.33 -38.94 -32.19
C ASP A 886 7.97 -39.61 -32.35
N CYS A 887 7.75 -40.68 -31.61
CA CYS A 887 6.55 -41.51 -31.72
C CYS A 887 5.39 -41.01 -30.86
N ASN A 888 5.65 -40.21 -29.82
CA ASN A 888 4.64 -39.68 -28.91
C ASN A 888 4.18 -38.25 -29.30
N GLY A 889 4.89 -37.60 -30.23
CA GLY A 889 4.60 -36.27 -30.76
C GLY A 889 4.94 -35.14 -29.81
N ASN A 890 5.77 -35.38 -28.79
CA ASN A 890 6.15 -34.39 -27.78
C ASN A 890 7.32 -33.49 -28.23
N SER A 891 7.78 -33.65 -29.48
CA SER A 891 8.92 -32.92 -30.06
C SER A 891 10.28 -33.20 -29.40
N THR A 892 10.37 -34.25 -28.59
CA THR A 892 11.61 -34.81 -28.05
C THR A 892 11.92 -36.11 -28.81
N PRO A 893 13.16 -36.33 -29.28
CA PRO A 893 13.55 -37.59 -29.89
C PRO A 893 13.34 -38.79 -28.96
N ASP A 894 12.86 -39.92 -29.50
CA ASP A 894 12.58 -41.16 -28.75
C ASP A 894 13.81 -41.66 -27.95
N GLU A 895 15.01 -41.51 -28.52
CA GLU A 895 16.28 -41.88 -27.86
C GLU A 895 16.59 -41.01 -26.63
N CYS A 896 16.01 -39.83 -26.58
CA CYS A 896 16.15 -38.87 -25.50
C CYS A 896 15.06 -39.00 -24.46
N ASP A 897 13.85 -39.39 -24.85
CA ASP A 897 12.82 -39.86 -23.91
C ASP A 897 13.34 -41.04 -23.09
N ILE A 898 14.00 -42.02 -23.73
CA ILE A 898 14.60 -43.18 -23.05
C ILE A 898 15.71 -42.74 -22.08
N THR A 899 16.58 -41.82 -22.51
CA THR A 899 17.65 -41.28 -21.65
C THR A 899 17.08 -40.44 -20.49
N GLY A 900 15.94 -39.78 -20.71
CA GLY A 900 15.15 -39.02 -19.74
C GLY A 900 14.32 -39.87 -18.78
N GLY A 901 14.33 -41.20 -18.93
CA GLY A 901 13.69 -42.13 -18.01
C GLY A 901 12.38 -42.74 -18.53
N ALA A 902 12.02 -42.53 -19.79
CA ALA A 902 10.97 -43.31 -20.43
C ALA A 902 11.35 -44.81 -20.40
N ALA A 903 10.39 -45.65 -20.08
CA ALA A 903 10.59 -47.08 -20.01
C ALA A 903 10.80 -47.63 -21.44
N ASP A 904 11.92 -48.31 -21.65
CA ASP A 904 12.22 -49.16 -22.81
C ASP A 904 12.67 -50.50 -22.22
N CYS A 905 11.68 -51.30 -21.81
CA CYS A 905 11.93 -52.47 -20.99
C CYS A 905 12.44 -53.66 -21.82
N ASP A 906 12.24 -53.65 -23.15
CA ASP A 906 12.73 -54.68 -24.06
C ASP A 906 14.02 -54.29 -24.83
N GLY A 907 14.41 -53.02 -24.75
CA GLY A 907 15.69 -52.48 -25.20
C GLY A 907 15.78 -52.31 -26.71
N ASP A 908 14.66 -52.11 -27.39
CA ASP A 908 14.59 -52.00 -28.85
C ASP A 908 14.83 -50.56 -29.37
N GLY A 909 14.90 -49.58 -28.46
CA GLY A 909 15.14 -48.18 -28.76
C GLY A 909 13.86 -47.38 -29.05
N VAL A 910 12.68 -47.93 -28.76
CA VAL A 910 11.39 -47.25 -28.79
C VAL A 910 10.80 -47.26 -27.37
N PRO A 911 10.28 -46.13 -26.84
CA PRO A 911 9.61 -46.13 -25.54
C PRO A 911 8.40 -47.09 -25.51
N ASP A 912 8.23 -47.84 -24.42
CA ASP A 912 7.13 -48.80 -24.18
C ASP A 912 5.75 -48.14 -24.40
N ALA A 913 5.62 -46.87 -24.02
CA ALA A 913 4.39 -46.08 -24.19
C ALA A 913 4.01 -45.91 -25.68
N CYS A 914 5.00 -45.77 -26.56
CA CYS A 914 4.77 -45.69 -28.00
C CYS A 914 4.38 -47.04 -28.59
N GLU A 915 4.90 -48.13 -28.05
CA GLU A 915 4.50 -49.47 -28.46
C GLU A 915 3.05 -49.78 -28.07
N LEU A 916 2.63 -49.33 -26.88
CA LEU A 916 1.24 -49.40 -26.43
C LEU A 916 0.32 -48.55 -27.30
N ALA A 917 0.70 -47.30 -27.61
CA ALA A 917 -0.08 -46.39 -28.43
C ALA A 917 -0.23 -46.86 -29.89
N SER A 918 0.83 -47.47 -30.44
CA SER A 918 0.83 -48.02 -31.80
C SER A 918 0.18 -49.41 -31.89
N GLY A 919 -0.11 -50.04 -30.76
CA GLY A 919 -0.70 -51.38 -30.65
C GLY A 919 0.27 -52.51 -31.04
N THR A 920 1.58 -52.23 -31.06
CA THR A 920 2.63 -53.24 -31.23
C THR A 920 2.94 -53.95 -29.90
N GLY A 921 2.76 -53.24 -28.79
CA GLY A 921 2.84 -53.75 -27.42
C GLY A 921 1.50 -54.29 -26.89
N LEU A 922 1.55 -55.34 -26.07
CA LEU A 922 0.37 -55.94 -25.40
C LEU A 922 0.41 -55.57 -23.91
N ASP A 923 -0.69 -55.01 -23.39
CA ASP A 923 -0.93 -54.76 -21.97
C ASP A 923 -2.37 -55.18 -21.64
N CYS A 924 -2.53 -56.43 -21.23
CA CYS A 924 -3.83 -57.03 -21.02
C CYS A 924 -4.45 -56.67 -19.67
N ASN A 925 -3.63 -56.28 -18.68
CA ASN A 925 -4.09 -55.88 -17.35
C ASN A 925 -4.29 -54.35 -17.23
N SER A 926 -3.99 -53.60 -18.29
CA SER A 926 -4.16 -52.16 -18.43
C SER A 926 -3.44 -51.36 -17.35
N ASN A 927 -2.29 -51.85 -16.90
CA ASN A 927 -1.49 -51.20 -15.87
C ASN A 927 -0.45 -50.21 -16.44
N GLY A 928 -0.36 -50.07 -17.76
CA GLY A 928 0.56 -49.17 -18.44
C GLY A 928 1.96 -49.74 -18.66
N THR A 929 2.19 -51.03 -18.39
CA THR A 929 3.44 -51.75 -18.69
C THR A 929 3.17 -52.91 -19.63
N LEU A 930 4.12 -53.20 -20.53
CA LEU A 930 3.96 -54.33 -21.45
C LEU A 930 3.89 -55.66 -20.69
N ASP A 931 3.01 -56.57 -21.11
CA ASP A 931 2.83 -57.90 -20.54
C ASP A 931 4.17 -58.66 -20.39
N GLN A 932 5.05 -58.52 -21.39
CA GLN A 932 6.38 -59.12 -21.38
C GLN A 932 7.28 -58.57 -20.26
N CYS A 933 7.11 -57.30 -19.91
CA CYS A 933 7.89 -56.61 -18.88
C CYS A 933 7.32 -56.82 -17.48
N ASP A 934 6.00 -56.98 -17.40
CA ASP A 934 5.30 -57.48 -16.21
C ASP A 934 5.76 -58.89 -15.82
N ILE A 935 5.90 -59.78 -16.82
CA ILE A 935 6.40 -61.14 -16.61
C ILE A 935 7.90 -61.13 -16.29
N ALA A 936 8.70 -60.29 -16.97
CA ALA A 936 10.15 -60.22 -16.75
C ALA A 936 10.52 -59.62 -15.37
N SER A 937 9.75 -58.64 -14.90
CA SER A 937 9.93 -58.02 -13.58
C SER A 937 9.33 -58.86 -12.43
N GLY A 938 8.43 -59.80 -12.75
CA GLY A 938 7.78 -60.70 -11.80
C GLY A 938 6.58 -60.07 -11.07
N THR A 939 6.06 -58.95 -11.57
CA THR A 939 4.81 -58.31 -11.10
C THR A 939 3.59 -59.13 -11.51
N SER A 940 3.66 -59.81 -12.67
CA SER A 940 2.63 -60.74 -13.15
C SER A 940 3.15 -62.18 -13.20
N THR A 941 2.32 -63.15 -12.78
CA THR A 941 2.65 -64.57 -12.92
C THR A 941 2.21 -65.09 -14.28
N ASP A 942 3.09 -65.84 -14.95
CA ASP A 942 2.78 -66.66 -16.12
C ASP A 942 3.10 -68.11 -15.75
N ALA A 943 2.17 -68.77 -15.05
CA ALA A 943 2.39 -70.11 -14.53
C ALA A 943 2.48 -71.16 -15.64
N ASN A 944 1.91 -70.89 -16.81
CA ASN A 944 1.82 -71.82 -17.93
C ASN A 944 2.89 -71.56 -19.03
N GLY A 945 3.60 -70.43 -18.97
CA GLY A 945 4.73 -70.05 -19.82
C GLY A 945 4.33 -69.63 -21.24
N ASN A 946 3.10 -69.13 -21.44
CA ASN A 946 2.57 -68.79 -22.75
C ASN A 946 2.84 -67.34 -23.17
N GLY A 947 3.43 -66.52 -22.28
CA GLY A 947 3.73 -65.11 -22.54
C GLY A 947 2.55 -64.14 -22.31
N ILE A 948 1.50 -64.58 -21.60
CA ILE A 948 0.34 -63.78 -21.18
C ILE A 948 0.21 -63.91 -19.65
N PRO A 949 0.04 -62.81 -18.88
CA PRO A 949 -0.25 -62.86 -17.46
C PRO A 949 -1.46 -63.74 -17.11
N ASP A 950 -1.35 -64.59 -16.08
CA ASP A 950 -2.43 -65.48 -15.60
C ASP A 950 -3.70 -64.67 -15.23
N SER A 951 -3.54 -63.42 -14.76
CA SER A 951 -4.65 -62.51 -14.43
C SER A 951 -5.47 -62.07 -15.64
N CYS A 952 -4.93 -62.22 -16.85
CA CYS A 952 -5.59 -61.92 -18.11
C CYS A 952 -6.25 -63.16 -18.73
N GLU A 953 -6.27 -64.29 -18.01
CA GLU A 953 -6.91 -65.53 -18.46
C GLU A 953 -8.33 -65.66 -17.88
N VAL A 954 -9.32 -66.00 -18.71
CA VAL A 954 -10.74 -66.13 -18.32
C VAL A 954 -11.01 -67.48 -17.65
N ILE A 955 -11.59 -67.49 -16.44
CA ILE A 955 -11.94 -68.71 -15.68
C ILE A 955 -13.35 -69.19 -16.04
N LEU A 956 -13.50 -70.44 -16.48
CA LEU A 956 -14.78 -71.07 -16.83
C LEU A 956 -15.41 -71.77 -15.62
N PHE A 957 -16.74 -71.76 -15.48
CA PHE A 957 -17.46 -72.43 -14.38
C PHE A 957 -18.82 -73.02 -14.76
N VAL A 958 -19.49 -73.71 -13.82
CA VAL A 958 -20.87 -74.23 -13.97
C VAL A 958 -21.79 -73.58 -12.93
N ARG A 959 -22.77 -72.80 -13.40
CA ARG A 959 -23.77 -72.14 -12.54
C ARG A 959 -24.68 -73.16 -11.86
N GLY A 960 -24.81 -73.04 -10.54
CA GLY A 960 -25.58 -73.93 -9.67
C GLY A 960 -24.78 -75.03 -8.96
N ASP A 961 -23.49 -75.23 -9.28
CA ASP A 961 -22.59 -76.17 -8.59
C ASP A 961 -21.88 -75.49 -7.41
N GLY A 962 -22.67 -75.10 -6.42
CA GLY A 962 -22.21 -74.29 -5.29
C GLY A 962 -21.17 -74.97 -4.42
N ASN A 963 -21.16 -76.31 -4.36
CA ASN A 963 -20.16 -77.05 -3.58
C ASN A 963 -18.88 -77.38 -4.39
N THR A 964 -18.86 -77.03 -5.69
CA THR A 964 -17.76 -77.20 -6.66
C THR A 964 -17.38 -78.66 -6.94
N ASP A 965 -18.32 -79.61 -6.82
CA ASP A 965 -18.08 -81.04 -7.03
C ASP A 965 -18.36 -81.54 -8.46
N SER A 966 -18.68 -80.62 -9.37
CA SER A 966 -19.05 -80.82 -10.79
C SER A 966 -20.44 -81.41 -11.04
N VAL A 967 -21.28 -81.52 -10.00
CA VAL A 967 -22.62 -82.10 -10.11
C VAL A 967 -23.66 -81.19 -9.47
N VAL A 968 -24.44 -80.49 -10.30
CA VAL A 968 -25.58 -79.66 -9.83
C VAL A 968 -26.70 -80.54 -9.28
N ASP A 969 -26.80 -80.68 -7.95
CA ASP A 969 -27.82 -81.45 -7.25
C ASP A 969 -28.31 -80.81 -5.92
N ILE A 970 -29.02 -81.58 -5.09
CA ILE A 970 -29.59 -81.05 -3.83
C ILE A 970 -28.53 -80.66 -2.80
N SER A 971 -27.31 -81.19 -2.93
CA SER A 971 -26.20 -80.88 -2.04
C SER A 971 -25.70 -79.44 -2.23
N ASP A 972 -25.80 -78.89 -3.44
CA ASP A 972 -25.51 -77.48 -3.73
C ASP A 972 -26.51 -76.54 -3.08
N VAL A 973 -27.80 -76.88 -3.13
CA VAL A 973 -28.84 -76.12 -2.40
C VAL A 973 -28.53 -76.10 -0.90
N VAL A 974 -28.10 -77.23 -0.34
CA VAL A 974 -27.72 -77.33 1.07
C VAL A 974 -26.47 -76.48 1.35
N PHE A 975 -25.49 -76.47 0.45
CA PHE A 975 -24.30 -75.63 0.56
C PHE A 975 -24.67 -74.14 0.60
N ILE A 976 -25.46 -73.66 -0.37
CA ILE A 976 -25.92 -72.27 -0.46
C ILE A 976 -26.72 -71.87 0.79
N LEU A 977 -27.67 -72.70 1.25
CA LEU A 977 -28.44 -72.39 2.46
C LEU A 977 -27.58 -72.41 3.73
N THR A 978 -26.52 -73.22 3.78
CA THR A 978 -25.58 -73.25 4.90
C THR A 978 -24.70 -72.00 4.90
N PHE A 979 -24.25 -71.56 3.73
CA PHE A 979 -23.58 -70.27 3.54
C PHE A 979 -24.47 -69.12 4.04
N LEU A 980 -25.72 -69.03 3.58
CA LEU A 980 -26.64 -67.94 3.91
C LEU A 980 -27.05 -67.87 5.40
N PHE A 981 -27.31 -69.01 6.05
CA PHE A 981 -27.93 -69.02 7.39
C PHE A 981 -27.06 -69.53 8.53
N GLN A 982 -25.92 -70.18 8.24
CA GLN A 982 -25.09 -70.83 9.26
C GLN A 982 -23.63 -70.38 9.23
N SER A 983 -23.33 -69.28 8.52
CA SER A 983 -21.96 -68.80 8.30
C SER A 983 -21.07 -69.92 7.74
N GLY A 984 -21.58 -70.67 6.77
CA GLY A 984 -20.83 -71.68 6.03
C GLY A 984 -19.66 -71.07 5.25
N LEU A 985 -18.74 -71.92 4.77
CA LEU A 985 -17.67 -71.48 3.86
C LEU A 985 -18.30 -71.00 2.55
N ASP A 986 -17.77 -69.90 2.01
CA ASP A 986 -18.13 -69.40 0.68
C ASP A 986 -17.53 -70.30 -0.42
N SER A 987 -18.13 -70.29 -1.61
CA SER A 987 -17.57 -70.97 -2.78
C SER A 987 -16.29 -70.26 -3.25
N THR A 988 -15.33 -70.98 -3.81
CA THR A 988 -14.14 -70.36 -4.45
C THR A 988 -14.47 -69.69 -5.77
N CYS A 989 -15.68 -69.94 -6.29
CA CYS A 989 -16.23 -69.33 -7.48
C CYS A 989 -17.62 -68.81 -7.12
N SER A 990 -17.72 -67.53 -6.79
CA SER A 990 -18.92 -66.97 -6.19
C SER A 990 -20.10 -66.95 -7.18
N ASP A 991 -19.83 -66.96 -8.48
CA ASP A 991 -20.85 -67.03 -9.53
C ASP A 991 -21.54 -68.39 -9.60
N THR A 992 -20.97 -69.44 -8.98
CA THR A 992 -21.64 -70.76 -8.90
C THR A 992 -22.86 -70.75 -7.99
N ILE A 993 -22.89 -69.85 -7.00
CA ILE A 993 -23.95 -69.78 -5.98
C ILE A 993 -25.00 -68.70 -6.24
N ASP A 994 -24.72 -67.74 -7.14
CA ASP A 994 -25.73 -66.88 -7.76
C ASP A 994 -26.44 -67.66 -8.90
N CYS A 995 -27.53 -68.32 -8.53
CA CYS A 995 -28.23 -69.28 -9.40
C CYS A 995 -29.26 -68.61 -10.31
N ASN A 996 -29.72 -67.40 -9.97
CA ASN A 996 -30.67 -66.64 -10.78
C ASN A 996 -30.02 -65.51 -11.59
N ASP A 997 -28.71 -65.29 -11.41
CA ASP A 997 -27.85 -64.39 -12.19
C ASP A 997 -28.30 -62.94 -12.07
N ASP A 998 -28.61 -62.52 -10.85
CA ASP A 998 -29.06 -61.16 -10.53
C ASP A 998 -28.02 -60.31 -9.78
N GLY A 999 -26.81 -60.84 -9.59
CA GLY A 999 -25.68 -60.19 -8.93
C GLY A 999 -25.80 -60.16 -7.41
N LEU A 1000 -26.75 -60.90 -6.83
CA LEU A 1000 -26.96 -61.00 -5.38
C LEU A 1000 -26.93 -62.47 -4.94
N ARG A 1001 -26.27 -62.73 -3.80
CA ARG A 1001 -26.24 -64.06 -3.18
C ARG A 1001 -27.21 -64.10 -2.01
N ASP A 1002 -28.48 -64.43 -2.28
CA ASP A 1002 -29.55 -64.38 -1.30
C ASP A 1002 -30.49 -65.60 -1.34
N ILE A 1003 -31.65 -65.51 -0.66
CA ILE A 1003 -32.58 -66.65 -0.55
C ILE A 1003 -33.24 -67.02 -1.88
N THR A 1004 -33.18 -66.16 -2.89
CA THR A 1004 -33.77 -66.41 -4.21
C THR A 1004 -32.94 -67.40 -5.02
N ASP A 1005 -31.64 -67.52 -4.79
CA ASP A 1005 -30.74 -68.49 -5.43
C ASP A 1005 -31.06 -69.95 -5.15
N PRO A 1006 -31.12 -70.41 -3.89
CA PRO A 1006 -31.50 -71.78 -3.59
C PRO A 1006 -32.95 -72.06 -4.01
N VAL A 1007 -33.81 -71.05 -4.11
CA VAL A 1007 -35.18 -71.20 -4.65
C VAL A 1007 -35.14 -71.45 -6.15
N GLN A 1008 -34.31 -70.72 -6.90
CA GLN A 1008 -34.11 -70.92 -8.33
C GLN A 1008 -33.49 -72.29 -8.63
N LEU A 1009 -32.50 -72.71 -7.84
CA LEU A 1009 -31.86 -74.01 -7.98
C LEU A 1009 -32.81 -75.17 -7.62
N LEU A 1010 -33.62 -75.04 -6.56
CA LEU A 1010 -34.66 -76.03 -6.24
C LEU A 1010 -35.72 -76.13 -7.35
N SER A 1011 -36.08 -75.00 -7.95
CA SER A 1011 -37.02 -74.95 -9.07
C SER A 1011 -36.44 -75.66 -10.30
N TYR A 1012 -35.16 -75.45 -10.59
CA TYR A 1012 -34.42 -76.18 -11.63
C TYR A 1012 -34.39 -77.70 -11.39
N LEU A 1013 -34.17 -78.14 -10.14
CA LEU A 1013 -34.05 -79.57 -9.81
C LEU A 1013 -35.39 -80.33 -9.80
N PHE A 1014 -36.49 -79.68 -9.41
CA PHE A 1014 -37.77 -80.37 -9.15
C PHE A 1014 -38.95 -79.94 -10.03
N GLU A 1015 -38.91 -78.77 -10.67
CA GLU A 1015 -39.96 -78.30 -11.58
C GLU A 1015 -39.59 -78.58 -13.03
N SER A 1016 -40.49 -79.19 -13.80
CA SER A 1016 -40.23 -79.48 -15.21
C SER A 1016 -40.32 -78.22 -16.06
N GLY A 1017 -39.20 -77.83 -16.68
CA GLY A 1017 -39.13 -76.74 -17.67
C GLY A 1017 -38.41 -75.48 -17.20
N VAL A 1018 -37.88 -75.46 -15.97
CA VAL A 1018 -36.99 -74.40 -15.46
C VAL A 1018 -35.54 -74.72 -15.87
N THR A 1019 -34.81 -73.73 -16.37
CA THR A 1019 -33.37 -73.80 -16.67
C THR A 1019 -32.65 -72.73 -15.88
N LEU A 1020 -31.41 -72.99 -15.45
CA LEU A 1020 -30.55 -71.94 -14.91
C LEU A 1020 -30.03 -71.05 -16.06
N PRO A 1021 -29.72 -69.77 -15.78
CA PRO A 1021 -28.93 -68.93 -16.67
C PRO A 1021 -27.59 -69.58 -17.03
N ALA A 1022 -27.00 -69.16 -18.15
CA ALA A 1022 -25.68 -69.65 -18.53
C ALA A 1022 -24.61 -69.15 -17.51
N PRO A 1023 -23.53 -69.89 -17.26
CA PRO A 1023 -23.13 -71.16 -17.88
C PRO A 1023 -23.65 -72.41 -17.13
N SER A 1024 -24.72 -73.05 -17.62
CA SER A 1024 -25.26 -74.30 -17.07
C SER A 1024 -25.96 -75.12 -18.18
N PRO A 1025 -25.85 -76.47 -18.24
CA PRO A 1025 -25.23 -77.39 -17.27
C PRO A 1025 -23.75 -77.73 -17.56
N GLY A 1026 -23.03 -76.93 -18.34
CA GLY A 1026 -21.63 -77.17 -18.69
C GLY A 1026 -20.79 -75.91 -18.54
N CYS A 1027 -19.47 -76.10 -18.53
CA CYS A 1027 -18.48 -75.02 -18.38
C CYS A 1027 -18.69 -73.91 -19.41
N GLY A 1028 -18.67 -72.67 -18.94
CA GLY A 1028 -18.68 -71.47 -19.76
C GLY A 1028 -18.22 -70.26 -18.95
N ASP A 1029 -18.08 -69.14 -19.64
CA ASP A 1029 -17.87 -67.81 -19.08
C ASP A 1029 -19.18 -67.26 -18.51
N ASP A 1030 -19.06 -66.29 -17.60
CA ASP A 1030 -20.21 -65.51 -17.15
C ASP A 1030 -20.62 -64.51 -18.25
N PRO A 1031 -21.80 -64.64 -18.88
CA PRO A 1031 -22.23 -63.73 -19.92
C PRO A 1031 -22.71 -62.37 -19.39
N THR A 1032 -22.90 -62.22 -18.07
CA THR A 1032 -23.50 -61.07 -17.42
C THR A 1032 -22.62 -60.56 -16.29
N ALA A 1033 -21.43 -60.08 -16.68
CA ALA A 1033 -20.45 -59.54 -15.74
C ALA A 1033 -21.05 -58.60 -14.69
N ASP A 1034 -20.84 -58.94 -13.42
CA ASP A 1034 -21.25 -58.16 -12.26
C ASP A 1034 -20.14 -58.09 -11.20
N ALA A 1035 -20.46 -57.69 -9.96
CA ALA A 1035 -19.48 -57.52 -8.89
C ALA A 1035 -19.08 -58.84 -8.21
N ILE A 1036 -19.73 -59.93 -8.55
CA ILE A 1036 -19.41 -61.30 -8.14
C ILE A 1036 -18.45 -61.87 -9.21
N ASN A 1037 -17.46 -62.64 -8.77
CA ASN A 1037 -16.51 -63.25 -9.68
C ASN A 1037 -16.11 -64.67 -9.26
N CYS A 1038 -15.46 -65.35 -10.18
CA CYS A 1038 -14.81 -66.63 -9.95
C CYS A 1038 -13.31 -66.48 -9.81
N VAL A 1039 -12.81 -66.67 -8.59
CA VAL A 1039 -11.38 -66.66 -8.28
C VAL A 1039 -10.72 -67.98 -8.69
N ALA A 1040 -11.43 -69.11 -8.53
CA ALA A 1040 -10.98 -70.41 -9.02
C ALA A 1040 -12.15 -71.40 -9.14
N TYR A 1041 -12.20 -72.15 -10.25
CA TYR A 1041 -13.12 -73.26 -10.47
C TYR A 1041 -12.40 -74.44 -11.14
N ALA A 1042 -11.86 -75.34 -10.34
CA ALA A 1042 -11.06 -76.48 -10.80
C ALA A 1042 -11.77 -77.50 -11.73
N PRO A 1043 -13.11 -77.69 -11.68
CA PRO A 1043 -13.77 -78.66 -12.55
C PRO A 1043 -13.82 -78.31 -14.04
N CYS A 1044 -13.57 -77.06 -14.41
CA CYS A 1044 -13.45 -76.65 -15.81
C CYS A 1044 -11.97 -76.58 -16.24
N PRO A 1045 -11.63 -77.14 -17.43
CA PRO A 1045 -10.26 -77.19 -17.93
C PRO A 1045 -9.79 -75.92 -18.63
#